data_AF-A0A1R1DA53-F1
#
_entry.id   AF-A0A1R1DA53-F1
#
_cell.length_a   1.000
_cell.length_b   1.000
_cell.length_c   1.000
_cell.angle_alpha   90.00
_cell.angle_beta   90.00
_cell.angle_gamma   90.00
#
_symmetry.space_group_name_H-M   'P 1'
#
loop_
_entity.id
_entity.type
_entity.pdbx_description
1 polymer ?
#
loop_
_entity_poly.entity_id
_entity_poly.type
_entity_poly.pdbx_seq_one_letter_code
_entity_poly.pdbx_strand_id
1 'polypeptide(L)'
;MGKVQKNIGRQSESLGKRVIIVMLGGALLTQPLASILPGNWKTSVIESTEAAASDSALKLSQQSFITAGAKRLDYVFHTTRGSSKVQTDVHVIEIDLTNPYVSLNAMSGKNNSIGQVNSILNMTKENGAVAAINADIFVMGNEGAPMGAQVSNGMFMSSPSKLTGMYAFSVSKDRKPMIDNYSFEGLVRAADGSTFPLEGLNQSAYVPETTGASFSHVNMMYIYTSAWGGAERPKNSGTTPTEVLVRNGVIEDISIDRAFAGQAPTDGYILRAHGLAAAYVKEHLQIGQPMTADYALISQTTGAKVDPSSFEMMAGGHTLLVNAGAAVSFSRDVTGVSGSSYTSRTGIGYSKDSSKVYLITSERYGSNTGVSLKELQLIMVQLGIYKGVNLDGGGSTTMIERPLGSQALQLAHSTQYGTTQRSVANGIGVFTSAPKGALKGISVSGSKTMLIGQKSSYSLTGYDTYYNPYEVDNTGAVWSSSKAVGTFKGSDFTATKAGKTTLSVKSGTITTSHDIEVVGADQIASLTIDTTAGTLAKGAAISVPLTMKLKNGNTYKLSGDSVKWEFVGFTATVAGDSLTVKSINEGATTGYAIARYDGYPSMIPFTTGEAVATFEDFEKSTYAITNQVTPAETTGGVSLVADLPGQTTAKALKLDYNFTNGSGTKASYAVFNTSGRAIEGSPTSMTVDLYSDNSLNWVRAEFIDADGKAHLLDLAKQLDWSGWKNVKVNLSSAGMKFPVKLKRVYVVTIAEGQDERIAAGSIGLDNMKLQYPPSVAVAQPAKIVMTVGNPSASVNGKALKLDSAPLVLNGTTYVPVRFVSDAMGSKLLFNGSTSQVTVLRGNKLMEMTIGKKDLILNGVLQTSELAPIIRNDRTLIPVRLFSEKLGLKVGYDGKTKKITID
;
A
#
# COMPACT_ATOMS: atom_id res chain seq x y z
N MET A 1 57.14 -8.36 -21.09
CA MET A 1 58.57 -8.21 -20.75
C MET A 1 59.32 -7.79 -22.01
N GLY A 2 60.02 -6.64 -21.97
CA GLY A 2 60.91 -6.13 -23.02
C GLY A 2 60.19 -5.60 -24.27
N LYS A 3 60.59 -4.50 -24.89
CA LYS A 3 61.68 -3.53 -24.68
C LYS A 3 61.37 -2.37 -25.64
N VAL A 4 61.67 -1.13 -25.23
CA VAL A 4 62.40 -0.11 -26.04
C VAL A 4 61.62 0.49 -27.24
N GLN A 5 61.62 1.78 -27.56
CA GLN A 5 62.19 3.04 -27.05
C GLN A 5 61.64 4.14 -27.99
N LYS A 6 61.56 5.38 -27.46
CA LYS A 6 61.93 6.66 -28.12
C LYS A 6 61.22 7.06 -29.43
N ASN A 7 61.03 8.32 -29.78
CA ASN A 7 61.27 9.63 -29.17
C ASN A 7 60.51 10.64 -30.07
N ILE A 8 59.89 11.63 -29.43
CA ILE A 8 60.03 13.07 -29.67
C ILE A 8 59.91 13.62 -31.11
N GLY A 9 59.03 14.63 -31.24
CA GLY A 9 59.19 15.77 -32.16
C GLY A 9 57.94 16.05 -32.98
N ARG A 10 56.91 16.76 -32.49
CA ARG A 10 56.77 18.22 -32.23
C ARG A 10 56.45 19.02 -33.50
N GLN A 11 55.50 19.96 -33.33
CA GLN A 11 55.04 21.05 -34.23
C GLN A 11 53.77 20.76 -35.02
N SER A 12 52.85 21.71 -35.24
CA SER A 12 52.49 22.98 -34.59
C SER A 12 51.26 23.51 -35.34
N GLU A 13 50.35 24.18 -34.63
CA GLU A 13 49.40 25.18 -35.17
C GLU A 13 48.37 24.71 -36.21
N SER A 14 47.27 25.43 -36.46
CA SER A 14 46.35 26.29 -35.71
C SER A 14 45.24 26.65 -36.73
N LEU A 15 44.10 27.16 -36.25
CA LEU A 15 43.07 27.90 -37.01
C LEU A 15 42.29 27.07 -38.07
N GLY A 16 40.98 27.12 -38.19
CA GLY A 16 39.96 27.99 -37.65
C GLY A 16 38.75 28.01 -38.59
N LYS A 17 37.67 28.62 -38.09
CA LYS A 17 36.46 29.10 -38.79
C LYS A 17 35.21 28.19 -38.87
N ARG A 18 34.21 28.76 -38.20
CA ARG A 18 32.75 28.58 -38.27
C ARG A 18 32.22 28.80 -39.68
N VAL A 19 31.12 28.12 -40.05
CA VAL A 19 29.97 28.71 -40.76
C VAL A 19 28.68 28.01 -40.31
N ILE A 20 27.66 28.82 -40.06
CA ILE A 20 26.26 28.54 -39.72
C ILE A 20 25.46 28.31 -41.01
N ILE A 21 24.52 27.36 -41.06
CA ILE A 21 23.27 27.49 -41.84
C ILE A 21 22.09 26.85 -41.07
N VAL A 22 20.99 27.59 -41.05
CA VAL A 22 19.65 27.33 -40.49
C VAL A 22 18.71 26.83 -41.59
N MET A 23 17.74 25.96 -41.27
CA MET A 23 16.29 25.94 -41.68
C MET A 23 15.73 24.50 -41.55
N LEU A 24 14.74 24.22 -40.67
CA LEU A 24 13.27 24.38 -40.76
C LEU A 24 12.54 23.41 -41.72
N GLY A 25 11.71 22.51 -41.15
CA GLY A 25 10.39 22.14 -41.67
C GLY A 25 10.11 20.71 -42.18
N GLY A 26 9.19 20.00 -41.51
CA GLY A 26 8.03 19.36 -42.18
C GLY A 26 8.04 17.88 -42.60
N ALA A 27 7.51 17.02 -41.71
CA ALA A 27 6.48 15.98 -41.91
C ALA A 27 6.47 14.93 -43.08
N LEU A 28 6.47 13.64 -42.68
CA LEU A 28 5.57 12.52 -43.06
C LEU A 28 5.53 11.94 -44.50
N LEU A 29 5.97 10.67 -44.70
CA LEU A 29 5.15 9.46 -44.99
C LEU A 29 5.88 8.30 -45.75
N THR A 30 5.52 7.07 -45.34
CA THR A 30 5.46 5.76 -46.06
C THR A 30 6.72 4.89 -46.32
N GLN A 31 6.55 3.59 -46.01
CA GLN A 31 7.44 2.43 -46.20
C GLN A 31 7.36 1.82 -47.64
N PRO A 32 7.85 0.59 -47.92
CA PRO A 32 9.25 0.25 -48.22
C PRO A 32 9.38 -0.43 -49.61
N LEU A 33 10.57 -0.38 -50.22
CA LEU A 33 10.91 -1.26 -51.35
C LEU A 33 12.23 -1.97 -51.02
N ALA A 34 12.15 -3.30 -50.93
CA ALA A 34 13.29 -4.19 -50.84
C ALA A 34 13.72 -4.60 -52.25
N SER A 35 15.02 -4.50 -52.54
CA SER A 35 15.69 -5.35 -53.55
C SER A 35 17.22 -5.30 -53.40
N ILE A 36 17.75 -6.38 -52.81
CA ILE A 36 18.83 -7.26 -53.30
C ILE A 36 20.06 -6.59 -53.97
N LEU A 37 21.25 -6.75 -53.36
CA LEU A 37 22.47 -7.23 -54.06
C LEU A 37 23.44 -7.92 -53.06
N PRO A 38 24.20 -8.95 -53.49
CA PRO A 38 25.03 -9.80 -52.64
C PRO A 38 26.51 -9.37 -52.65
N GLY A 39 27.28 -9.75 -51.62
CA GLY A 39 28.74 -9.74 -51.73
C GLY A 39 29.46 -9.56 -50.40
N ASN A 40 29.82 -10.70 -49.80
CA ASN A 40 30.60 -10.83 -48.58
C ASN A 40 31.96 -10.11 -48.66
N TRP A 41 32.25 -9.23 -47.68
CA TRP A 41 33.56 -9.15 -47.05
C TRP A 41 33.40 -9.17 -45.53
N LYS A 42 33.90 -10.26 -44.93
CA LYS A 42 34.01 -10.46 -43.49
C LYS A 42 35.18 -9.65 -42.96
N THR A 43 34.89 -8.54 -42.29
CA THR A 43 35.74 -7.99 -41.23
C THR A 43 35.03 -8.23 -39.90
N SER A 44 35.70 -8.94 -39.01
CA SER A 44 35.23 -9.26 -37.67
C SER A 44 34.96 -7.97 -36.88
N VAL A 45 33.72 -7.52 -36.90
CA VAL A 45 33.17 -6.57 -35.94
C VAL A 45 32.77 -7.39 -34.73
N ILE A 46 33.32 -7.05 -33.56
CA ILE A 46 32.76 -7.47 -32.28
C ILE A 46 31.33 -6.95 -32.27
N GLU A 47 30.35 -7.84 -32.34
CA GLU A 47 28.94 -7.51 -32.25
C GLU A 47 28.71 -6.76 -30.94
N SER A 48 28.58 -5.43 -31.04
CA SER A 48 27.77 -4.69 -30.08
C SER A 48 26.37 -5.24 -30.23
N THR A 49 25.94 -6.02 -29.25
CA THR A 49 24.54 -6.36 -29.07
C THR A 49 23.74 -5.06 -29.14
N GLU A 50 22.92 -4.92 -30.17
CA GLU A 50 21.91 -3.86 -30.23
C GLU A 50 21.06 -3.97 -28.97
N ALA A 51 21.30 -3.04 -28.04
CA ALA A 51 20.46 -2.86 -26.89
C ALA A 51 19.06 -2.50 -27.41
N ALA A 52 18.09 -3.37 -27.15
CA ALA A 52 16.69 -3.12 -27.42
C ALA A 52 16.31 -1.70 -26.97
N ALA A 53 15.79 -0.89 -27.89
CA ALA A 53 15.25 0.43 -27.59
C ALA A 53 14.27 0.31 -26.41
N SER A 54 14.48 1.09 -25.35
CA SER A 54 13.71 0.94 -24.11
C SER A 54 12.24 1.29 -24.35
N ASP A 55 11.36 0.33 -24.12
CA ASP A 55 9.88 0.41 -24.14
C ASP A 55 9.27 1.39 -23.10
N SER A 56 10.09 2.18 -22.40
CA SER A 56 9.66 2.99 -21.26
C SER A 56 9.14 4.36 -21.70
N ALA A 57 7.88 4.67 -21.36
CA ALA A 57 7.21 5.92 -21.74
C ALA A 57 6.52 6.60 -20.56
N LEU A 58 6.83 7.88 -20.32
CA LEU A 58 6.16 8.75 -19.37
C LEU A 58 5.06 9.55 -20.08
N LYS A 59 3.80 9.34 -19.72
CA LYS A 59 2.65 10.01 -20.35
C LYS A 59 1.91 10.89 -19.36
N LEU A 60 1.74 12.18 -19.69
CA LEU A 60 0.95 13.10 -18.87
C LEU A 60 -0.52 12.65 -18.87
N SER A 61 -1.11 12.52 -17.68
CA SER A 61 -2.50 12.12 -17.49
C SER A 61 -3.36 13.27 -16.98
N GLN A 62 -2.84 14.12 -16.10
CA GLN A 62 -3.56 15.26 -15.52
C GLN A 62 -2.62 16.42 -15.21
N GLN A 63 -3.16 17.65 -15.19
CA GLN A 63 -2.48 18.81 -14.64
C GLN A 63 -3.45 19.72 -13.89
N SER A 64 -2.98 20.41 -12.87
CA SER A 64 -3.74 21.43 -12.12
C SER A 64 -2.81 22.49 -11.54
N PHE A 65 -3.25 23.74 -11.48
CA PHE A 65 -2.52 24.78 -10.75
C PHE A 65 -2.66 24.60 -9.23
N ILE A 66 -1.60 24.97 -8.50
CA ILE A 66 -1.60 25.08 -7.02
C ILE A 66 -1.66 26.57 -6.62
N THR A 67 -0.90 27.39 -7.34
CA THR A 67 -0.82 28.85 -7.23
C THR A 67 -0.12 29.40 -8.49
N ALA A 68 -0.05 30.72 -8.65
CA ALA A 68 0.76 31.36 -9.67
C ALA A 68 2.23 30.93 -9.52
N GLY A 69 2.77 30.32 -10.58
CA GLY A 69 4.15 29.81 -10.59
C GLY A 69 4.32 28.38 -10.09
N ALA A 70 3.27 27.68 -9.64
CA ALA A 70 3.35 26.25 -9.33
C ALA A 70 2.13 25.45 -9.83
N LYS A 71 2.40 24.31 -10.45
CA LYS A 71 1.38 23.38 -10.92
C LYS A 71 1.74 21.94 -10.57
N ARG A 72 0.71 21.14 -10.29
CA ARG A 72 0.79 19.69 -10.24
C ARG A 72 0.62 19.11 -11.63
N LEU A 73 1.48 18.14 -11.96
CA LEU A 73 1.46 17.34 -13.18
C LEU A 73 1.47 15.87 -12.75
N ASP A 74 0.48 15.10 -13.20
CA ASP A 74 0.40 13.67 -12.96
C ASP A 74 0.72 12.93 -14.26
N TYR A 75 1.57 11.91 -14.15
CA TYR A 75 2.02 11.08 -15.25
C TYR A 75 1.81 9.61 -14.94
N VAL A 76 1.67 8.79 -15.98
CA VAL A 76 1.75 7.33 -15.89
C VAL A 76 3.04 6.88 -16.58
N PHE A 77 3.97 6.34 -15.80
CA PHE A 77 5.21 5.75 -16.31
C PHE A 77 4.97 4.29 -16.67
N HIS A 78 5.10 3.97 -17.97
CA HIS A 78 5.03 2.61 -18.49
C HIS A 78 6.44 2.07 -18.67
N THR A 79 6.68 0.82 -18.29
CA THR A 79 7.96 0.16 -18.54
C THR A 79 7.79 -1.37 -18.59
N THR A 80 8.84 -2.06 -19.00
CA THR A 80 8.88 -3.52 -19.08
C THR A 80 9.96 -4.06 -18.12
N ARG A 81 9.56 -4.95 -17.21
CA ARG A 81 10.46 -5.63 -16.26
C ARG A 81 10.51 -7.12 -16.61
N GLY A 82 11.62 -7.56 -17.20
CA GLY A 82 11.68 -8.90 -17.80
C GLY A 82 10.66 -9.01 -18.94
N SER A 83 9.70 -9.92 -18.83
CA SER A 83 8.59 -10.07 -19.79
C SER A 83 7.31 -9.33 -19.37
N SER A 84 7.27 -8.72 -18.19
CA SER A 84 6.06 -8.11 -17.63
C SER A 84 5.99 -6.62 -17.95
N LYS A 85 4.91 -6.19 -18.62
CA LYS A 85 4.57 -4.77 -18.74
C LYS A 85 4.01 -4.27 -17.42
N VAL A 86 4.57 -3.18 -16.91
CA VAL A 86 4.17 -2.57 -15.65
C VAL A 86 3.94 -1.07 -15.85
N GLN A 87 3.10 -0.50 -15.00
CA GLN A 87 2.89 0.94 -14.94
C GLN A 87 3.03 1.44 -13.50
N THR A 88 3.38 2.70 -13.33
CA THR A 88 3.42 3.38 -12.03
C THR A 88 3.10 4.86 -12.20
N ASP A 89 2.24 5.38 -11.35
CA ASP A 89 1.91 6.80 -11.31
C ASP A 89 3.09 7.61 -10.75
N VAL A 90 3.33 8.76 -11.37
CA VAL A 90 4.38 9.73 -11.03
C VAL A 90 3.74 11.09 -10.89
N HIS A 91 3.98 11.75 -9.77
CA HIS A 91 3.43 13.06 -9.43
C HIS A 91 4.55 14.08 -9.39
N VAL A 92 4.34 15.22 -10.04
CA VAL A 92 5.35 16.28 -10.15
C VAL A 92 4.72 17.62 -9.78
N ILE A 93 5.38 18.36 -8.91
CA ILE A 93 5.13 19.81 -8.77
C ILE A 93 6.20 20.53 -9.59
N GLU A 94 5.79 21.18 -10.67
CA GLU A 94 6.64 22.08 -11.46
C GLU A 94 6.50 23.49 -10.89
N ILE A 95 7.63 24.07 -10.46
CA ILE A 95 7.73 25.43 -9.91
C ILE A 95 8.53 26.29 -10.89
N ASP A 96 7.95 27.39 -11.34
CA ASP A 96 8.57 28.41 -12.17
C ASP A 96 9.17 29.52 -11.29
N LEU A 97 10.50 29.46 -11.09
CA LEU A 97 11.24 30.41 -10.27
C LEU A 97 11.34 31.80 -10.90
N THR A 98 10.93 32.00 -12.16
CA THR A 98 10.81 33.34 -12.76
C THR A 98 9.55 34.08 -12.28
N ASN A 99 8.57 33.35 -11.75
CA ASN A 99 7.37 33.94 -11.18
C ASN A 99 7.68 34.52 -9.80
N PRO A 100 7.52 35.85 -9.58
CA PRO A 100 7.92 36.49 -8.32
C PRO A 100 7.10 36.00 -7.11
N TYR A 101 5.94 35.40 -7.34
CA TYR A 101 4.99 35.02 -6.29
C TYR A 101 5.16 33.61 -5.73
N VAL A 102 6.11 32.83 -6.25
CA VAL A 102 6.40 31.49 -5.73
C VAL A 102 7.82 31.44 -5.20
N SER A 103 8.02 30.71 -4.10
CA SER A 103 9.34 30.41 -3.53
C SER A 103 9.37 28.99 -2.96
N LEU A 104 10.58 28.50 -2.68
CA LEU A 104 10.83 27.20 -2.08
C LEU A 104 11.57 27.39 -0.76
N ASN A 105 11.25 26.57 0.24
CA ASN A 105 12.04 26.51 1.46
C ASN A 105 12.13 25.10 2.04
N ALA A 106 13.23 24.81 2.75
CA ALA A 106 13.33 23.60 3.54
C ALA A 106 12.54 23.79 4.85
N MET A 107 11.78 22.77 5.23
CA MET A 107 10.99 22.73 6.46
C MET A 107 11.58 21.64 7.35
N SER A 108 11.90 21.97 8.59
CA SER A 108 12.35 20.99 9.58
C SER A 108 11.16 20.27 10.22
N GLY A 109 11.47 19.44 11.21
CA GLY A 109 10.55 18.81 12.14
C GLY A 109 9.56 19.75 12.87
N LYS A 110 8.98 19.25 13.96
CA LYS A 110 8.05 20.01 14.81
C LYS A 110 8.65 21.35 15.19
N ASN A 111 7.84 22.40 15.10
CA ASN A 111 8.24 23.78 15.42
C ASN A 111 9.45 24.25 14.59
N ASN A 112 9.59 23.72 13.38
CA ASN A 112 10.71 23.99 12.47
C ASN A 112 12.10 23.76 13.12
N SER A 113 12.23 22.76 13.99
CA SER A 113 13.49 22.42 14.66
C SER A 113 14.13 21.11 14.17
N ILE A 114 15.45 21.02 14.26
CA ILE A 114 16.25 19.81 13.97
C ILE A 114 16.10 18.80 15.11
N GLY A 115 16.04 17.50 14.76
CA GLY A 115 15.96 16.42 15.75
C GLY A 115 14.56 16.26 16.37
N GLN A 116 13.51 16.68 15.65
CA GLN A 116 12.11 16.58 16.08
C GLN A 116 11.20 16.14 14.94
N VAL A 117 11.26 14.88 14.50
CA VAL A 117 10.52 14.42 13.30
C VAL A 117 9.02 14.76 13.30
N ASN A 118 8.47 15.04 12.12
CA ASN A 118 7.05 15.35 11.92
C ASN A 118 6.56 14.83 10.56
N SER A 119 5.25 14.78 10.33
CA SER A 119 4.71 14.46 9.01
C SER A 119 4.86 15.65 8.05
N ILE A 120 4.99 15.40 6.75
CA ILE A 120 5.07 16.48 5.75
C ILE A 120 3.80 17.35 5.79
N LEU A 121 2.62 16.78 6.02
CA LEU A 121 1.39 17.55 6.17
C LEU A 121 1.47 18.55 7.33
N ASN A 122 1.98 18.13 8.49
CA ASN A 122 2.11 19.03 9.63
C ASN A 122 3.18 20.08 9.39
N MET A 123 4.34 19.73 8.84
CA MET A 123 5.39 20.69 8.46
C MET A 123 4.84 21.75 7.49
N THR A 124 4.07 21.31 6.48
CA THR A 124 3.44 22.20 5.49
C THR A 124 2.50 23.20 6.16
N LYS A 125 1.68 22.73 7.12
CA LYS A 125 0.77 23.59 7.90
C LYS A 125 1.52 24.57 8.80
N GLU A 126 2.48 24.07 9.58
CA GLU A 126 3.27 24.85 10.54
C GLU A 126 4.04 25.99 9.87
N ASN A 127 4.51 25.77 8.63
CA ASN A 127 5.27 26.77 7.88
C ASN A 127 4.39 27.64 6.95
N GLY A 128 3.11 27.29 6.73
CA GLY A 128 2.25 28.02 5.80
C GLY A 128 2.56 27.78 4.31
N ALA A 129 3.15 26.63 3.98
CA ALA A 129 3.36 26.22 2.60
C ALA A 129 2.04 25.78 1.93
N VAL A 130 1.97 25.89 0.60
CA VAL A 130 0.80 25.48 -0.20
C VAL A 130 0.98 24.11 -0.86
N ALA A 131 2.19 23.57 -0.86
CA ALA A 131 2.50 22.21 -1.26
C ALA A 131 3.87 21.80 -0.68
N ALA A 132 4.16 20.51 -0.61
CA ALA A 132 5.46 20.04 -0.12
C ALA A 132 5.76 18.59 -0.51
N ILE A 133 7.03 18.22 -0.44
CA ILE A 133 7.51 16.82 -0.45
C ILE A 133 8.43 16.56 0.74
N ASN A 134 8.69 15.29 1.06
CA ASN A 134 9.79 14.93 1.96
C ASN A 134 11.15 15.16 1.30
N ALA A 135 12.21 15.28 2.12
CA ALA A 135 13.55 15.61 1.63
C ALA A 135 14.62 14.61 2.08
N ASP A 136 15.39 14.94 3.10
CA ASP A 136 16.67 14.30 3.39
C ASP A 136 16.53 12.94 4.06
N ILE A 137 17.62 12.17 4.00
CA ILE A 137 17.78 10.92 4.73
C ILE A 137 18.16 11.23 6.18
N PHE A 138 17.67 10.38 7.08
CA PHE A 138 17.99 10.44 8.50
C PHE A 138 18.13 9.04 9.09
N VAL A 139 18.86 8.94 10.20
CA VAL A 139 18.98 7.68 10.94
C VAL A 139 17.73 7.47 11.80
N MET A 140 16.91 6.50 11.42
CA MET A 140 15.74 6.11 12.24
C MET A 140 16.20 5.55 13.59
N GLY A 141 15.52 5.94 14.67
CA GLY A 141 15.84 5.51 16.03
C GLY A 141 16.76 6.47 16.81
N ASN A 142 17.41 7.41 16.13
CA ASN A 142 18.10 8.54 16.77
C ASN A 142 17.12 9.73 16.96
N GLU A 143 17.63 10.93 17.19
CA GLU A 143 16.81 12.15 17.35
C GLU A 143 16.09 12.57 16.06
N GLY A 144 16.46 12.00 14.92
CA GLY A 144 15.82 12.29 13.63
C GLY A 144 16.26 13.61 13.01
N ALA A 145 17.54 13.94 13.15
CA ALA A 145 18.18 15.02 12.40
C ALA A 145 18.50 14.57 10.96
N PRO A 146 18.46 15.48 9.97
CA PRO A 146 18.91 15.20 8.60
C PRO A 146 20.41 14.87 8.55
N MET A 147 20.81 14.01 7.62
CA MET A 147 22.22 13.64 7.40
C MET A 147 22.96 14.60 6.46
N GLY A 148 22.23 15.31 5.60
CA GLY A 148 22.76 16.36 4.75
C GLY A 148 22.64 17.74 5.38
N ALA A 149 23.11 18.72 4.62
CA ALA A 149 23.04 20.12 4.98
C ALA A 149 21.60 20.64 4.86
N GLN A 150 21.20 21.52 5.77
CA GLN A 150 19.93 22.20 5.69
C GLN A 150 20.08 23.71 5.91
N VAL A 151 19.46 24.50 5.04
CA VAL A 151 19.24 25.94 5.21
C VAL A 151 17.74 26.19 5.09
N SER A 152 17.16 26.89 6.06
CA SER A 152 15.75 27.25 6.10
C SER A 152 15.59 28.74 6.30
N ASN A 153 14.87 29.44 5.41
CA ASN A 153 14.70 30.90 5.42
C ASN A 153 16.06 31.64 5.59
N GLY A 154 17.09 31.18 4.88
CA GLY A 154 18.45 31.72 4.98
C GLY A 154 19.22 31.41 6.26
N MET A 155 18.65 30.67 7.21
CA MET A 155 19.31 30.22 8.43
C MET A 155 19.94 28.85 8.24
N PHE A 156 21.21 28.69 8.62
CA PHE A 156 21.90 27.40 8.53
C PHE A 156 21.48 26.48 9.68
N MET A 157 20.68 25.47 9.34
CA MET A 157 20.00 24.61 10.32
C MET A 157 20.82 23.37 10.67
N SER A 158 21.50 22.75 9.71
CA SER A 158 22.40 21.60 9.94
C SER A 158 23.53 21.57 8.92
N SER A 159 24.71 21.11 9.33
CA SER A 159 25.81 20.81 8.41
C SER A 159 25.63 19.45 7.72
N PRO A 160 26.34 19.18 6.61
CA PRO A 160 26.40 17.84 6.02
C PRO A 160 27.23 16.88 6.87
N SER A 161 26.79 15.62 7.01
CA SER A 161 27.58 14.54 7.62
C SER A 161 28.79 14.19 6.74
N LYS A 162 29.87 13.68 7.35
CA LYS A 162 31.07 13.20 6.65
C LYS A 162 30.83 11.86 5.94
N LEU A 163 30.03 11.90 4.89
CA LEU A 163 29.63 10.77 4.05
C LEU A 163 29.98 11.08 2.59
N THR A 164 30.50 10.08 1.89
CA THR A 164 31.03 10.28 0.54
C THR A 164 29.91 10.37 -0.48
N GLY A 165 29.85 11.46 -1.25
CA GLY A 165 28.95 11.58 -2.40
C GLY A 165 27.49 11.88 -2.07
N MET A 166 27.19 12.47 -0.89
CA MET A 166 25.87 13.07 -0.60
C MET A 166 25.72 14.39 -1.38
N TYR A 167 24.69 14.48 -2.22
CA TYR A 167 24.35 15.74 -2.90
C TYR A 167 23.20 16.44 -2.20
N ALA A 168 23.24 17.76 -2.15
CA ALA A 168 22.15 18.61 -1.66
C ALA A 168 21.54 19.41 -2.82
N PHE A 169 20.25 19.71 -2.70
CA PHE A 169 19.57 20.71 -3.51
C PHE A 169 19.52 22.03 -2.74
N SER A 170 19.80 23.14 -3.42
CA SER A 170 19.69 24.48 -2.83
C SER A 170 19.09 25.48 -3.80
N VAL A 171 18.54 26.56 -3.25
CA VAL A 171 18.15 27.76 -3.97
C VAL A 171 18.85 28.95 -3.32
N SER A 172 19.60 29.70 -4.10
CA SER A 172 20.26 30.93 -3.64
C SER A 172 19.26 32.07 -3.41
N LYS A 173 19.67 33.13 -2.69
CA LYS A 173 18.85 34.33 -2.49
C LYS A 173 18.48 35.06 -3.80
N ASP A 174 19.28 34.90 -4.86
CA ASP A 174 18.97 35.37 -6.22
C ASP A 174 18.12 34.36 -7.04
N ARG A 175 17.47 33.40 -6.35
CA ARG A 175 16.50 32.44 -6.90
C ARG A 175 17.08 31.46 -7.91
N LYS A 176 18.37 31.12 -7.81
CA LYS A 176 19.00 30.11 -8.68
C LYS A 176 19.03 28.74 -8.00
N PRO A 177 18.42 27.71 -8.61
CA PRO A 177 18.51 26.34 -8.11
C PRO A 177 19.89 25.74 -8.43
N MET A 178 20.43 25.00 -7.47
CA MET A 178 21.71 24.30 -7.56
C MET A 178 21.59 22.89 -6.99
N ILE A 179 22.41 21.99 -7.51
CA ILE A 179 22.63 20.66 -6.94
C ILE A 179 24.13 20.46 -6.89
N ASP A 180 24.66 20.25 -5.70
CA ASP A 180 26.10 20.08 -5.46
C ASP A 180 26.34 19.19 -4.23
N ASN A 181 27.55 18.67 -4.11
CA ASN A 181 28.05 18.00 -2.92
C ASN A 181 28.82 19.03 -2.09
N TYR A 182 28.52 19.14 -0.80
CA TYR A 182 29.15 20.09 0.11
C TYR A 182 29.79 19.35 1.29
N SER A 183 30.99 19.79 1.69
CA SER A 183 31.56 19.45 3.00
C SER A 183 31.46 20.64 3.94
N PHE A 184 31.61 20.39 5.24
CA PHE A 184 31.70 21.40 6.28
C PHE A 184 33.16 21.59 6.70
N GLU A 185 33.59 22.83 6.86
CA GLU A 185 34.88 23.20 7.43
C GLU A 185 34.65 24.30 8.47
N GLY A 186 35.15 24.11 9.68
CA GLY A 186 35.09 25.15 10.70
C GLY A 186 36.26 25.11 11.68
N LEU A 187 36.40 26.19 12.43
CA LEU A 187 37.50 26.42 13.35
C LEU A 187 37.01 27.17 14.58
N VAL A 188 37.33 26.64 15.76
CA VAL A 188 37.21 27.35 17.02
C VAL A 188 38.56 27.97 17.37
N ARG A 189 38.56 29.23 17.81
CA ARG A 189 39.75 29.95 18.28
C ARG A 189 39.50 30.56 19.65
N ALA A 190 40.36 30.21 20.60
CA ALA A 190 40.37 30.73 21.95
C ALA A 190 41.08 32.09 22.05
N ALA A 191 40.94 32.77 23.19
CA ALA A 191 41.57 34.07 23.44
C ALA A 191 43.11 34.00 23.45
N ASP A 192 43.69 32.85 23.81
CA ASP A 192 45.14 32.61 23.78
C ASP A 192 45.70 32.36 22.36
N GLY A 193 44.83 32.34 21.34
CA GLY A 193 45.18 32.11 19.95
C GLY A 193 45.20 30.64 19.53
N SER A 194 45.07 29.70 20.47
CA SER A 194 44.95 28.27 20.18
C SER A 194 43.70 27.98 19.36
N THR A 195 43.72 26.90 18.57
CA THR A 195 42.62 26.55 17.67
C THR A 195 42.27 25.08 17.69
N PHE A 196 41.00 24.76 17.47
CA PHE A 196 40.52 23.39 17.31
C PHE A 196 39.52 23.29 16.13
N PRO A 197 39.58 22.23 15.29
CA PRO A 197 38.62 22.05 14.20
C PRO A 197 37.18 21.88 14.69
N LEU A 198 36.25 22.60 14.05
CA LEU A 198 34.80 22.40 14.23
C LEU A 198 34.31 21.45 13.14
N GLU A 199 33.57 20.41 13.54
CA GLU A 199 33.27 19.27 12.66
C GLU A 199 31.82 19.16 12.21
N GLY A 200 30.92 19.90 12.84
CA GLY A 200 29.55 19.99 12.36
C GLY A 200 28.66 20.87 13.24
N LEU A 201 27.45 21.12 12.74
CA LEU A 201 26.42 21.97 13.29
C LEU A 201 25.09 21.21 13.38
N ASN A 202 24.48 21.16 14.57
CA ASN A 202 23.18 20.54 14.86
C ASN A 202 22.98 19.14 14.27
N GLN A 203 23.94 18.23 14.46
CA GLN A 203 23.85 16.86 13.94
C GLN A 203 23.56 15.84 15.03
N SER A 204 22.73 14.84 14.71
CA SER A 204 22.73 13.57 15.44
C SER A 204 24.08 12.85 15.31
N ALA A 205 24.38 11.91 16.21
CA ALA A 205 25.53 11.03 16.02
C ALA A 205 25.29 10.09 14.81
N TYR A 206 26.33 9.90 14.00
CA TYR A 206 26.34 8.99 12.85
C TYR A 206 27.68 8.25 12.76
N VAL A 207 27.77 7.26 11.86
CA VAL A 207 29.03 6.57 11.55
C VAL A 207 29.69 7.26 10.35
N PRO A 208 30.80 7.99 10.54
CA PRO A 208 31.51 8.63 9.43
C PRO A 208 32.15 7.59 8.51
N GLU A 209 32.04 7.79 7.19
CA GLU A 209 32.65 6.89 6.20
C GLU A 209 34.14 7.17 6.00
N THR A 210 34.60 8.37 6.39
CA THR A 210 35.95 8.85 6.08
C THR A 210 36.96 8.64 7.21
N THR A 211 36.52 8.30 8.42
CA THR A 211 37.41 8.23 9.60
C THR A 211 37.47 6.85 10.25
N GLY A 212 36.56 5.92 9.92
CA GLY A 212 36.51 4.58 10.53
C GLY A 212 36.05 4.57 12.00
N ALA A 213 35.63 5.72 12.55
CA ALA A 213 35.14 5.81 13.92
C ALA A 213 33.71 5.26 14.05
N SER A 214 33.38 4.66 15.20
CA SER A 214 32.03 4.16 15.50
C SER A 214 31.00 5.27 15.73
N PHE A 215 31.45 6.50 16.05
CA PHE A 215 30.61 7.68 16.20
C PHE A 215 31.32 8.92 15.66
N SER A 216 30.56 9.80 15.03
CA SER A 216 31.00 11.06 14.42
C SER A 216 31.58 12.08 15.39
N HIS A 217 31.25 11.95 16.68
CA HIS A 217 31.63 12.90 17.72
C HIS A 217 32.93 12.53 18.44
N VAL A 218 33.49 11.33 18.24
CA VAL A 218 34.71 10.88 18.96
C VAL A 218 35.90 11.78 18.62
N ASN A 219 36.51 12.40 19.64
CA ASN A 219 37.61 13.37 19.53
C ASN A 219 37.27 14.69 18.82
N MET A 220 35.99 14.96 18.56
CA MET A 220 35.56 16.07 17.73
C MET A 220 34.79 17.14 18.52
N MET A 221 34.72 18.34 17.94
CA MET A 221 33.91 19.46 18.43
C MET A 221 32.76 19.76 17.47
N TYR A 222 31.56 19.96 18.01
CA TYR A 222 30.35 20.30 17.27
C TYR A 222 29.68 21.53 17.87
N ILE A 223 28.96 22.30 17.05
CA ILE A 223 28.18 23.45 17.49
C ILE A 223 26.68 23.12 17.49
N TYR A 224 25.98 23.54 18.54
CA TYR A 224 24.54 23.41 18.65
C TYR A 224 23.91 24.77 18.92
N THR A 225 22.98 25.16 18.06
CA THR A 225 22.25 26.43 18.10
C THR A 225 20.80 26.20 18.56
N SER A 226 20.03 27.27 18.71
CA SER A 226 18.59 27.19 18.99
C SER A 226 17.78 26.41 17.95
N ALA A 227 18.33 26.15 16.74
CA ALA A 227 17.70 25.30 15.75
C ALA A 227 17.63 23.82 16.16
N TRP A 228 18.45 23.36 17.12
CA TRP A 228 18.34 22.01 17.68
C TRP A 228 17.17 21.93 18.66
N GLY A 229 16.16 21.12 18.34
CA GLY A 229 14.92 21.06 19.10
C GLY A 229 14.97 20.24 20.38
N GLY A 230 16.00 19.40 20.56
CA GLY A 230 16.15 18.57 21.76
C GLY A 230 16.63 19.34 22.98
N ALA A 231 16.11 18.99 24.16
CA ALA A 231 16.63 19.50 25.45
C ALA A 231 18.04 18.99 25.75
N GLU A 232 18.44 17.91 25.10
CA GLU A 232 19.82 17.43 25.06
C GLU A 232 20.24 17.29 23.60
N ARG A 233 21.53 17.49 23.39
CA ARG A 233 22.25 17.15 22.15
C ARG A 233 22.41 15.62 22.10
N PRO A 234 22.94 15.00 21.03
CA PRO A 234 22.76 13.57 20.76
C PRO A 234 23.05 12.68 21.97
N LYS A 235 22.08 11.80 22.29
CA LYS A 235 22.10 11.02 23.55
C LYS A 235 23.27 10.04 23.61
N ASN A 236 23.59 9.45 22.46
CA ASN A 236 24.70 8.51 22.32
C ASN A 236 25.69 9.03 21.28
N SER A 237 26.73 9.70 21.75
CA SER A 237 27.81 10.26 20.94
C SER A 237 29.17 9.61 21.25
N GLY A 238 29.15 8.38 21.79
CA GLY A 238 30.31 7.53 22.06
C GLY A 238 31.02 7.78 23.40
N THR A 239 31.07 9.01 23.90
CA THR A 239 31.65 9.36 25.22
C THR A 239 30.83 10.45 25.91
N THR A 240 31.08 10.69 27.19
CA THR A 240 30.50 11.84 27.90
C THR A 240 31.09 13.15 27.39
N PRO A 241 30.29 14.15 27.00
CA PRO A 241 30.78 15.42 26.46
C PRO A 241 31.30 16.37 27.55
N THR A 242 32.20 17.28 27.18
CA THR A 242 32.33 18.60 27.82
C THR A 242 31.62 19.63 26.95
N GLU A 243 30.87 20.54 27.56
CA GLU A 243 30.09 21.54 26.83
C GLU A 243 30.42 22.97 27.25
N VAL A 244 30.38 23.89 26.28
CA VAL A 244 30.68 25.31 26.46
C VAL A 244 29.49 26.13 25.99
N LEU A 245 28.89 26.91 26.88
CA LEU A 245 27.84 27.86 26.54
C LEU A 245 28.48 29.19 26.14
N VAL A 246 28.17 29.66 24.93
CA VAL A 246 28.68 30.90 24.39
C VAL A 246 27.51 31.82 24.06
N ARG A 247 27.53 33.05 24.57
CA ARG A 247 26.57 34.11 24.22
C ARG A 247 27.31 35.35 23.78
N ASN A 248 26.85 35.97 22.69
CA ASN A 248 27.45 37.19 22.16
C ASN A 248 28.98 37.11 21.98
N GLY A 249 29.51 35.93 21.61
CA GLY A 249 30.93 35.68 21.40
C GLY A 249 31.78 35.49 22.68
N VAL A 250 31.14 35.46 23.86
CA VAL A 250 31.81 35.28 25.16
C VAL A 250 31.38 33.97 25.80
N ILE A 251 32.33 33.26 26.41
CA ILE A 251 32.07 32.01 27.14
C ILE A 251 31.32 32.36 28.43
N GLU A 252 30.06 31.94 28.52
CA GLU A 252 29.21 32.17 29.70
C GLU A 252 29.39 31.07 30.75
N ASP A 253 29.47 29.82 30.32
CA ASP A 253 29.62 28.67 31.21
C ASP A 253 30.33 27.50 30.53
N ILE A 254 30.98 26.64 31.32
CA ILE A 254 31.63 25.40 30.88
C ILE A 254 31.19 24.24 31.77
N SER A 255 30.49 23.28 31.18
CA SER A 255 30.08 22.04 31.84
C SER A 255 31.07 20.92 31.50
N ILE A 256 32.01 20.68 32.42
CA ILE A 256 33.03 19.64 32.28
C ILE A 256 32.42 18.24 32.44
N ASP A 257 32.69 17.36 31.46
CA ASP A 257 32.29 15.95 31.44
C ASP A 257 30.79 15.72 31.77
N ARG A 258 29.95 16.68 31.36
CA ARG A 258 28.50 16.67 31.52
C ARG A 258 27.85 17.58 30.48
N ALA A 259 26.68 17.19 29.98
CA ALA A 259 25.87 18.02 29.12
C ALA A 259 25.06 19.09 29.91
N PHE A 260 24.85 20.27 29.33
CA PHE A 260 23.87 21.24 29.81
C PHE A 260 22.43 20.72 29.68
N ALA A 261 21.56 21.06 30.63
CA ALA A 261 20.13 20.82 30.45
C ALA A 261 19.50 21.93 29.61
N GLY A 262 18.63 21.58 28.66
CA GLY A 262 17.86 22.52 27.85
C GLY A 262 18.46 22.85 26.49
N GLN A 263 17.71 23.65 25.74
CA GLN A 263 18.08 24.09 24.38
C GLN A 263 19.18 25.16 24.43
N ALA A 264 19.96 25.25 23.36
CA ALA A 264 20.88 26.36 23.19
C ALA A 264 20.10 27.69 23.05
N PRO A 265 20.63 28.80 23.59
CA PRO A 265 19.94 30.07 23.58
C PRO A 265 19.87 30.70 22.17
N THR A 266 18.91 31.60 21.95
CA THR A 266 18.72 32.25 20.64
C THR A 266 19.79 33.29 20.31
N ASP A 267 20.46 33.85 21.31
CA ASP A 267 21.57 34.81 21.22
C ASP A 267 22.95 34.15 21.41
N GLY A 268 23.03 32.83 21.24
CA GLY A 268 24.24 32.06 21.48
C GLY A 268 24.21 30.65 20.92
N TYR A 269 25.13 29.82 21.41
CA TYR A 269 25.25 28.42 21.02
C TYR A 269 25.98 27.61 22.12
N ILE A 270 25.92 26.28 21.97
CA ILE A 270 26.66 25.33 22.80
C ILE A 270 27.71 24.64 21.92
N LEU A 271 28.99 24.72 22.29
CA LEU A 271 29.99 23.81 21.76
C LEU A 271 29.93 22.51 22.54
N ARG A 272 29.90 21.39 21.83
CA ARG A 272 29.96 20.04 22.41
C ARG A 272 31.24 19.38 21.98
N ALA A 273 32.08 19.05 22.95
CA ALA A 273 33.43 18.57 22.76
C ALA A 273 33.61 17.19 23.39
N HIS A 274 34.28 16.29 22.67
CA HIS A 274 34.58 14.93 23.14
C HIS A 274 36.07 14.62 22.99
N GLY A 275 36.62 13.78 23.87
CA GLY A 275 38.01 13.29 23.78
C GLY A 275 39.02 14.43 23.64
N LEU A 276 39.78 14.46 22.54
CA LEU A 276 40.74 15.53 22.25
C LEU A 276 40.13 16.93 22.26
N ALA A 277 38.90 17.10 21.76
CA ALA A 277 38.22 18.39 21.81
C ALA A 277 37.89 18.79 23.25
N ALA A 278 37.51 17.83 24.11
CA ALA A 278 37.25 18.11 25.52
C ALA A 278 38.54 18.49 26.27
N ALA A 279 39.68 17.88 25.91
CA ALA A 279 40.98 18.29 26.43
C ALA A 279 41.33 19.73 26.00
N TYR A 280 41.10 20.07 24.72
CA TYR A 280 41.28 21.44 24.23
C TYR A 280 40.43 22.45 25.02
N VAL A 281 39.15 22.15 25.29
CA VAL A 281 38.29 23.02 26.10
C VAL A 281 38.87 23.23 27.49
N LYS A 282 39.33 22.15 28.15
CA LYS A 282 39.90 22.20 29.51
C LYS A 282 41.20 23.00 29.58
N GLU A 283 42.00 22.99 28.53
CA GLU A 283 43.31 23.63 28.48
C GLU A 283 43.22 25.12 28.08
N HIS A 284 42.33 25.45 27.13
CA HIS A 284 42.39 26.75 26.44
C HIS A 284 41.16 27.64 26.61
N LEU A 285 40.01 27.12 27.07
CA LEU A 285 38.78 27.91 27.21
C LEU A 285 38.48 28.24 28.67
N GLN A 286 38.16 29.50 28.94
CA GLN A 286 37.82 29.98 30.28
C GLN A 286 36.57 30.86 30.25
N ILE A 287 35.75 30.75 31.30
CA ILE A 287 34.55 31.57 31.48
C ILE A 287 34.92 33.06 31.47
N GLY A 288 34.12 33.87 30.77
CA GLY A 288 34.30 35.30 30.59
C GLY A 288 35.25 35.69 29.45
N GLN A 289 35.96 34.75 28.83
CA GLN A 289 36.83 35.04 27.69
C GLN A 289 36.06 35.07 26.37
N PRO A 290 36.48 35.94 25.43
CA PRO A 290 35.96 35.90 24.06
C PRO A 290 36.48 34.66 23.32
N MET A 291 35.68 34.14 22.41
CA MET A 291 36.09 33.09 21.49
C MET A 291 35.38 33.25 20.14
N THR A 292 35.93 32.64 19.09
CA THR A 292 35.30 32.65 17.76
C THR A 292 35.09 31.22 17.27
N ALA A 293 33.97 31.00 16.57
CA ALA A 293 33.63 29.74 15.92
C ALA A 293 33.22 30.06 14.48
N ASP A 294 34.20 30.01 13.57
CA ASP A 294 34.00 30.31 12.16
C ASP A 294 33.74 29.01 11.38
N TYR A 295 32.83 29.05 10.41
CA TYR A 295 32.56 27.90 9.55
C TYR A 295 32.05 28.30 8.17
N ALA A 296 32.24 27.41 7.21
CA ALA A 296 31.73 27.54 5.84
C ALA A 296 31.38 26.17 5.25
N LEU A 297 30.59 26.19 4.18
CA LEU A 297 30.45 25.03 3.30
C LEU A 297 31.54 25.07 2.24
N ILE A 298 32.02 23.90 1.81
CA ILE A 298 32.98 23.77 0.70
C ILE A 298 32.30 23.01 -0.42
N SER A 299 32.10 23.67 -1.57
CA SER A 299 31.60 23.01 -2.78
C SER A 299 32.63 21.98 -3.25
N GLN A 300 32.24 20.71 -3.30
CA GLN A 300 33.11 19.64 -3.79
C GLN A 300 33.22 19.65 -5.32
N THR A 301 32.32 20.34 -6.02
CA THR A 301 32.44 20.54 -7.48
C THR A 301 33.46 21.63 -7.83
N THR A 302 33.51 22.74 -7.07
CA THR A 302 34.32 23.93 -7.42
C THR A 302 35.51 24.17 -6.50
N GLY A 303 35.54 23.58 -5.31
CA GLY A 303 36.51 23.86 -4.26
C GLY A 303 36.29 25.18 -3.51
N ALA A 304 35.25 25.95 -3.86
CA ALA A 304 35.00 27.26 -3.26
C ALA A 304 34.43 27.15 -1.85
N LYS A 305 34.88 28.06 -0.96
CA LYS A 305 34.19 28.36 0.31
C LYS A 305 32.89 29.10 0.01
N VAL A 306 31.80 28.62 0.60
CA VAL A 306 30.45 29.14 0.42
C VAL A 306 29.88 29.46 1.80
N ASP A 307 29.45 30.71 1.97
CA ASP A 307 28.68 31.11 3.14
C ASP A 307 27.27 30.47 3.05
N PRO A 308 26.87 29.62 4.02
CA PRO A 308 25.52 29.06 4.06
C PRO A 308 24.40 30.10 3.98
N SER A 309 24.63 31.32 4.48
CA SER A 309 23.67 32.42 4.48
C SER A 309 23.38 32.98 3.07
N SER A 310 24.19 32.61 2.07
CA SER A 310 23.95 32.96 0.67
C SER A 310 22.78 32.18 0.05
N PHE A 311 22.38 31.07 0.67
CA PHE A 311 21.22 30.30 0.26
C PHE A 311 19.93 30.82 0.90
N GLU A 312 18.84 30.82 0.15
CA GLU A 312 17.49 30.95 0.69
C GLU A 312 17.08 29.64 1.36
N MET A 313 17.39 28.53 0.69
CA MET A 313 17.13 27.20 1.19
C MET A 313 18.17 26.19 0.72
N MET A 314 18.36 25.14 1.53
CA MET A 314 19.14 23.95 1.19
C MET A 314 18.51 22.75 1.87
N ALA A 315 18.44 21.63 1.17
CA ALA A 315 18.03 20.35 1.72
C ALA A 315 18.95 19.25 1.19
N GLY A 316 19.44 18.42 2.11
CA GLY A 316 20.20 17.24 1.78
C GLY A 316 19.40 16.26 0.93
N GLY A 317 20.12 15.53 0.09
CA GLY A 317 19.65 14.38 -0.63
C GLY A 317 20.70 13.27 -0.53
N HIS A 318 20.63 12.31 -1.43
CA HIS A 318 21.50 11.14 -1.39
C HIS A 318 22.44 11.09 -2.58
N THR A 319 21.98 10.52 -3.70
CA THR A 319 22.83 10.24 -4.86
C THR A 319 22.40 11.07 -6.05
N LEU A 320 23.38 11.52 -6.85
CA LEU A 320 23.12 12.20 -8.11
C LEU A 320 22.45 11.23 -9.10
N LEU A 321 21.36 11.67 -9.71
CA LEU A 321 20.55 10.87 -10.64
C LEU A 321 20.74 11.34 -12.08
N VAL A 322 20.68 12.66 -12.30
CA VAL A 322 20.76 13.26 -13.63
C VAL A 322 21.79 14.38 -13.60
N ASN A 323 22.62 14.45 -14.63
CA ASN A 323 23.56 15.55 -14.85
C ASN A 323 23.63 15.87 -16.34
N ALA A 324 23.69 17.16 -16.67
CA ALA A 324 23.68 17.66 -18.04
C ALA A 324 22.54 17.10 -18.92
N GLY A 325 21.37 16.81 -18.33
CA GLY A 325 20.20 16.26 -19.03
C GLY A 325 20.25 14.75 -19.30
N ALA A 326 21.24 14.04 -18.76
CA ALA A 326 21.40 12.60 -18.94
C ALA A 326 21.50 11.85 -17.60
N ALA A 327 21.07 10.60 -17.59
CA ALA A 327 21.31 9.70 -16.46
C ALA A 327 22.83 9.49 -16.25
N VAL A 328 23.26 9.47 -14.99
CA VAL A 328 24.67 9.29 -14.62
C VAL A 328 24.87 8.13 -13.65
N SER A 329 26.11 7.71 -13.44
CA SER A 329 26.42 6.79 -12.34
C SER A 329 26.04 7.41 -11.00
N PHE A 330 25.50 6.59 -10.11
CA PHE A 330 25.19 7.00 -8.73
C PHE A 330 26.48 7.49 -8.05
N SER A 331 26.41 8.64 -7.40
CA SER A 331 27.55 9.29 -6.73
C SER A 331 28.00 8.59 -5.44
N ARG A 332 27.22 7.61 -4.97
CA ARG A 332 27.49 6.81 -3.76
C ARG A 332 26.74 5.48 -3.83
N ASP A 333 27.09 4.57 -2.91
CA ASP A 333 26.35 3.32 -2.75
C ASP A 333 24.87 3.57 -2.46
N VAL A 334 24.00 2.79 -3.10
CA VAL A 334 22.55 2.98 -3.07
C VAL A 334 21.81 1.88 -2.31
N THR A 335 22.52 0.95 -1.67
CA THR A 335 21.88 -0.15 -0.94
C THR A 335 21.06 0.35 0.24
N GLY A 336 21.58 1.34 0.98
CA GLY A 336 20.91 1.97 2.13
C GLY A 336 19.58 2.66 1.79
N VAL A 337 19.37 3.02 0.52
CA VAL A 337 18.10 3.59 -0.01
C VAL A 337 17.33 2.59 -0.87
N SER A 338 17.66 1.30 -0.76
CA SER A 338 17.05 0.23 -1.55
C SER A 338 17.09 0.50 -3.06
N GLY A 339 18.21 1.02 -3.60
CA GLY A 339 18.26 1.63 -4.94
C GLY A 339 17.83 0.71 -6.09
N SER A 340 18.06 -0.60 -5.95
CA SER A 340 17.66 -1.63 -6.91
C SER A 340 16.21 -2.12 -6.73
N SER A 341 15.57 -1.82 -5.60
CA SER A 341 14.20 -2.24 -5.31
C SER A 341 13.18 -1.31 -5.96
N TYR A 342 12.06 -1.87 -6.41
CA TYR A 342 10.91 -1.08 -6.86
C TYR A 342 10.13 -0.62 -5.63
N THR A 343 10.14 0.67 -5.32
CA THR A 343 9.49 1.21 -4.12
C THR A 343 9.02 2.63 -4.40
N SER A 344 8.32 3.25 -3.45
CA SER A 344 7.99 4.67 -3.59
C SER A 344 9.27 5.50 -3.59
N ARG A 345 9.33 6.58 -4.38
CA ARG A 345 10.54 7.39 -4.54
C ARG A 345 10.21 8.87 -4.48
N THR A 346 11.21 9.63 -4.04
CA THR A 346 11.18 11.09 -4.06
C THR A 346 12.45 11.59 -4.74
N GLY A 347 12.31 12.58 -5.61
CA GLY A 347 13.43 13.20 -6.32
C GLY A 347 13.19 14.68 -6.52
N ILE A 348 14.28 15.41 -6.77
CA ILE A 348 14.23 16.83 -7.09
C ILE A 348 15.24 17.16 -8.18
N GLY A 349 14.89 18.10 -9.05
CA GLY A 349 15.78 18.59 -10.09
C GLY A 349 15.35 19.93 -10.67
N TYR A 350 16.17 20.50 -11.54
CA TYR A 350 15.90 21.77 -12.20
C TYR A 350 16.17 21.74 -13.70
N SER A 351 15.55 22.65 -14.44
CA SER A 351 15.67 22.79 -15.91
C SER A 351 17.03 23.36 -16.33
N LYS A 352 17.40 23.20 -17.60
CA LYS A 352 18.72 23.61 -18.11
C LYS A 352 19.01 25.11 -17.98
N ASP A 353 17.97 25.92 -18.10
CA ASP A 353 18.01 27.38 -17.94
C ASP A 353 17.84 27.83 -16.48
N SER A 354 17.76 26.89 -15.54
CA SER A 354 17.56 27.14 -14.11
C SER A 354 16.27 27.89 -13.77
N SER A 355 15.31 27.97 -14.70
CA SER A 355 14.04 28.68 -14.50
C SER A 355 13.01 27.84 -13.75
N LYS A 356 13.10 26.51 -13.79
CA LYS A 356 12.12 25.59 -13.20
C LYS A 356 12.73 24.59 -12.25
N VAL A 357 11.99 24.26 -11.20
CA VAL A 357 12.27 23.18 -10.25
C VAL A 357 11.14 22.14 -10.32
N TYR A 358 11.50 20.88 -10.14
CA TYR A 358 10.59 19.73 -10.21
C TYR A 358 10.68 18.96 -8.90
N LEU A 359 9.61 18.94 -8.11
CA LEU A 359 9.46 18.06 -6.94
C LEU A 359 8.73 16.80 -7.40
N ILE A 360 9.33 15.63 -7.25
CA ILE A 360 8.86 14.40 -7.91
C ILE A 360 8.60 13.34 -6.86
N THR A 361 7.44 12.70 -6.92
CA THR A 361 7.14 11.46 -6.19
C THR A 361 6.62 10.38 -7.14
N SER A 362 6.90 9.12 -6.80
CA SER A 362 6.28 7.95 -7.44
C SER A 362 5.83 6.96 -6.37
N GLU A 363 4.70 6.30 -6.56
CA GLU A 363 4.08 5.49 -5.50
C GLU A 363 4.19 3.98 -5.68
N ARG A 364 4.26 3.27 -4.55
CA ARG A 364 4.07 1.81 -4.45
C ARG A 364 2.84 1.52 -3.59
N TYR A 365 1.66 1.62 -4.19
CA TYR A 365 0.39 1.34 -3.52
C TYR A 365 -0.66 0.83 -4.53
N GLY A 366 -1.53 -0.09 -4.10
CA GLY A 366 -2.55 -0.66 -4.98
C GLY A 366 -1.93 -1.40 -6.18
N SER A 367 -2.27 -0.97 -7.40
CA SER A 367 -1.69 -1.50 -8.65
C SER A 367 -0.35 -0.86 -9.02
N ASN A 368 0.04 0.24 -8.37
CA ASN A 368 1.31 0.91 -8.60
C ASN A 368 2.45 0.15 -7.91
N THR A 369 3.46 -0.24 -8.69
CA THR A 369 4.52 -1.15 -8.22
C THR A 369 5.76 -0.43 -7.67
N GLY A 370 5.76 0.90 -7.67
CA GLY A 370 6.94 1.73 -7.37
C GLY A 370 7.99 1.67 -8.47
N VAL A 371 9.08 2.41 -8.30
CA VAL A 371 10.18 2.48 -9.28
C VAL A 371 11.55 2.27 -8.63
N SER A 372 12.51 1.74 -9.39
CA SER A 372 13.93 1.71 -9.00
C SER A 372 14.58 3.08 -9.18
N LEU A 373 15.77 3.30 -8.64
CA LEU A 373 16.50 4.55 -8.90
C LEU A 373 16.84 4.73 -10.39
N LYS A 374 17.14 3.64 -11.10
CA LYS A 374 17.38 3.70 -12.56
C LYS A 374 16.13 4.15 -13.33
N GLU A 375 14.97 3.64 -12.95
CA GLU A 375 13.70 4.07 -13.54
C GLU A 375 13.39 5.54 -13.18
N LEU A 376 13.69 5.97 -11.94
CA LEU A 376 13.58 7.39 -11.57
C LEU A 376 14.51 8.28 -12.41
N GLN A 377 15.74 7.86 -12.71
CA GLN A 377 16.63 8.59 -13.63
C GLN A 377 15.99 8.78 -15.00
N LEU A 378 15.41 7.70 -15.56
CA LEU A 378 14.73 7.76 -16.85
C LEU A 378 13.54 8.70 -16.82
N ILE A 379 12.73 8.65 -15.75
CA ILE A 379 11.61 9.57 -15.53
C ILE A 379 12.11 11.02 -15.50
N MET A 380 13.16 11.31 -14.74
CA MET A 380 13.74 12.66 -14.65
C MET A 380 14.27 13.16 -16.00
N VAL A 381 14.94 12.30 -16.77
CA VAL A 381 15.39 12.63 -18.14
C VAL A 381 14.20 12.90 -19.07
N GLN A 382 13.14 12.09 -19.02
CA GLN A 382 11.93 12.29 -19.83
C GLN A 382 11.15 13.56 -19.42
N LEU A 383 11.26 13.99 -18.16
CA LEU A 383 10.74 15.28 -17.68
C LEU A 383 11.58 16.49 -18.15
N GLY A 384 12.74 16.27 -18.77
CA GLY A 384 13.64 17.33 -19.23
C GLY A 384 14.49 17.96 -18.13
N ILE A 385 14.70 17.26 -17.02
CA ILE A 385 15.52 17.73 -15.90
C ILE A 385 16.99 17.75 -16.33
N TYR A 386 17.68 18.87 -16.06
CA TYR A 386 19.09 19.04 -16.41
C TYR A 386 20.04 18.51 -15.35
N LYS A 387 19.75 18.78 -14.07
CA LYS A 387 20.46 18.18 -12.94
C LYS A 387 19.45 17.75 -11.89
N GLY A 388 19.62 16.57 -11.33
CA GLY A 388 18.66 15.96 -10.43
C GLY A 388 19.28 15.00 -9.41
N VAL A 389 18.73 14.98 -8.20
CA VAL A 389 19.23 14.21 -7.05
C VAL A 389 18.09 13.39 -6.42
N ASN A 390 18.45 12.22 -5.89
CA ASN A 390 17.55 11.38 -5.11
C ASN A 390 17.34 11.96 -3.71
N LEU A 391 16.10 11.92 -3.22
CA LEU A 391 15.71 12.24 -1.84
C LEU A 391 15.31 10.95 -1.09
N ASP A 392 14.91 11.06 0.17
CA ASP A 392 14.44 9.91 0.95
C ASP A 392 13.18 9.29 0.33
N GLY A 393 13.10 7.96 0.34
CA GLY A 393 12.10 7.19 -0.40
C GLY A 393 11.32 6.21 0.47
N GLY A 394 10.73 5.20 -0.16
CA GLY A 394 9.92 4.18 0.51
C GLY A 394 8.78 4.81 1.30
N GLY A 395 8.61 4.38 2.55
CA GLY A 395 7.55 4.87 3.44
C GLY A 395 7.62 6.36 3.79
N SER A 396 8.73 7.05 3.49
CA SER A 396 8.87 8.50 3.67
C SER A 396 8.26 9.30 2.51
N THR A 397 8.16 8.70 1.33
CA THR A 397 7.65 9.34 0.10
C THR A 397 6.27 9.92 0.34
N THR A 398 6.20 11.26 0.37
CA THR A 398 4.96 11.99 0.65
C THR A 398 4.93 13.25 -0.19
N MET A 399 3.79 13.52 -0.84
CA MET A 399 3.50 14.80 -1.47
C MET A 399 2.21 15.39 -0.88
N ILE A 400 2.28 16.64 -0.46
CA ILE A 400 1.15 17.42 0.04
C ILE A 400 0.87 18.52 -0.96
N GLU A 401 -0.41 18.79 -1.19
CA GLU A 401 -0.84 19.92 -2.01
C GLU A 401 -2.04 20.63 -1.39
N ARG A 402 -2.19 21.89 -1.75
CA ARG A 402 -3.44 22.63 -1.71
C ARG A 402 -4.09 22.54 -3.10
N PRO A 403 -5.16 21.75 -3.28
CA PRO A 403 -5.83 21.63 -4.57
C PRO A 403 -6.33 22.98 -5.08
N LEU A 404 -6.50 23.10 -6.40
CA LEU A 404 -6.98 24.34 -7.01
C LEU A 404 -8.28 24.83 -6.38
N GLY A 405 -8.25 26.06 -5.87
CA GLY A 405 -9.38 26.72 -5.21
C GLY A 405 -9.65 26.27 -3.76
N SER A 406 -9.03 25.19 -3.29
CA SER A 406 -9.21 24.70 -1.91
C SER A 406 -8.35 25.50 -0.94
N GLN A 407 -8.86 25.79 0.26
CA GLN A 407 -8.03 26.26 1.38
C GLN A 407 -7.35 25.11 2.13
N ALA A 408 -7.88 23.89 2.03
CA ALA A 408 -7.40 22.73 2.76
C ALA A 408 -6.20 22.07 2.05
N LEU A 409 -5.17 21.76 2.84
CA LEU A 409 -4.06 20.90 2.45
C LEU A 409 -4.48 19.43 2.52
N GLN A 410 -4.08 18.64 1.54
CA GLN A 410 -4.35 17.21 1.50
C GLN A 410 -3.13 16.41 1.04
N LEU A 411 -3.18 15.11 1.32
CA LEU A 411 -2.27 14.15 0.72
C LEU A 411 -2.58 14.05 -0.79
N ALA A 412 -1.57 14.31 -1.63
CA ALA A 412 -1.73 14.39 -3.07
C ALA A 412 -2.03 13.02 -3.72
N HIS A 413 -1.48 11.95 -3.16
CA HIS A 413 -1.62 10.57 -3.63
C HIS A 413 -1.32 9.60 -2.47
N SER A 414 -1.69 8.32 -2.57
CA SER A 414 -1.48 7.39 -1.45
C SER A 414 0.01 7.22 -1.14
N THR A 415 0.35 7.14 0.15
CA THR A 415 1.67 6.68 0.57
C THR A 415 1.78 5.17 0.36
N GLN A 416 2.98 4.61 0.54
CA GLN A 416 3.19 3.16 0.55
C GLN A 416 2.32 2.41 1.58
N TYR A 417 1.77 3.13 2.57
CA TYR A 417 0.91 2.61 3.63
C TYR A 417 -0.54 3.10 3.51
N GLY A 418 -0.98 3.53 2.32
CA GLY A 418 -2.30 4.10 2.08
C GLY A 418 -2.35 5.56 2.50
N THR A 419 -3.15 5.90 3.51
CA THR A 419 -3.29 7.29 3.99
C THR A 419 -2.33 7.65 5.12
N THR A 420 -1.60 6.67 5.66
CA THR A 420 -0.69 6.86 6.79
C THR A 420 0.61 7.52 6.35
N GLN A 421 0.97 8.64 6.98
CA GLN A 421 2.23 9.36 6.74
C GLN A 421 3.28 9.00 7.80
N ARG A 422 4.50 8.74 7.36
CA ARG A 422 5.66 8.58 8.26
C ARG A 422 6.14 9.95 8.74
N SER A 423 6.57 10.03 9.99
CA SER A 423 7.32 11.19 10.49
C SER A 423 8.75 11.17 9.94
N VAL A 424 9.18 12.27 9.34
CA VAL A 424 10.51 12.43 8.72
C VAL A 424 11.25 13.63 9.32
N ALA A 425 12.55 13.73 9.04
CA ALA A 425 13.41 14.78 9.58
C ALA A 425 13.08 16.17 9.00
N ASN A 426 12.89 16.25 7.68
CA ASN A 426 12.61 17.50 6.97
C ASN A 426 11.86 17.27 5.64
N GLY A 427 11.43 18.37 5.03
CA GLY A 427 10.77 18.42 3.73
C GLY A 427 11.12 19.70 2.97
N ILE A 428 10.64 19.80 1.72
CA ILE A 428 10.75 20.99 0.89
C ILE A 428 9.33 21.50 0.62
N GLY A 429 9.04 22.71 1.07
CA GLY A 429 7.76 23.40 0.90
C GLY A 429 7.77 24.37 -0.27
N VAL A 430 6.61 24.50 -0.92
CA VAL A 430 6.30 25.53 -1.92
C VAL A 430 5.47 26.61 -1.24
N PHE A 431 5.91 27.85 -1.34
CA PHE A 431 5.28 29.01 -0.71
C PHE A 431 4.76 29.97 -1.76
N THR A 432 3.75 30.77 -1.40
CA THR A 432 3.21 31.77 -2.31
C THR A 432 2.97 33.10 -1.64
N SER A 433 3.36 34.17 -2.33
CA SER A 433 3.07 35.57 -2.01
C SER A 433 2.12 36.21 -3.02
N ALA A 434 1.44 35.39 -3.84
CA ALA A 434 0.52 35.87 -4.86
C ALA A 434 -0.60 36.71 -4.24
N PRO A 435 -0.88 37.92 -4.75
CA PRO A 435 -1.93 38.76 -4.22
C PRO A 435 -3.32 38.16 -4.51
N LYS A 436 -4.33 38.62 -3.78
CA LYS A 436 -5.72 38.30 -4.10
C LYS A 436 -6.10 38.89 -5.46
N GLY A 437 -6.57 38.03 -6.36
CA GLY A 437 -7.03 38.39 -7.70
C GLY A 437 -8.55 38.44 -7.85
N ALA A 438 -9.00 38.61 -9.08
CA ALA A 438 -10.41 38.48 -9.46
C ALA A 438 -10.77 37.02 -9.69
N LEU A 439 -12.04 36.64 -9.46
CA LEU A 439 -12.54 35.29 -9.74
C LEU A 439 -12.24 34.92 -11.20
N LYS A 440 -11.51 33.82 -11.40
CA LYS A 440 -11.13 33.32 -12.72
C LYS A 440 -11.92 32.07 -13.10
N GLY A 441 -12.22 31.21 -12.14
CA GLY A 441 -12.96 29.98 -12.40
C GLY A 441 -13.39 29.28 -11.12
N ILE A 442 -14.10 28.17 -11.32
CA ILE A 442 -14.53 27.27 -10.26
C ILE A 442 -14.00 25.85 -10.54
N SER A 443 -13.74 25.10 -9.48
CA SER A 443 -13.28 23.72 -9.49
C SER A 443 -14.28 22.85 -8.73
N VAL A 444 -14.40 21.59 -9.15
CA VAL A 444 -15.23 20.59 -8.50
C VAL A 444 -14.34 19.63 -7.74
N SER A 445 -14.72 19.34 -6.50
CA SER A 445 -14.15 18.23 -5.73
C SER A 445 -15.24 17.20 -5.41
N GLY A 446 -14.87 15.92 -5.51
CA GLY A 446 -15.78 14.79 -5.30
C GLY A 446 -15.23 13.50 -5.91
N SER A 447 -15.97 12.40 -5.76
CA SER A 447 -15.56 11.09 -6.28
C SER A 447 -15.42 11.07 -7.80
N LYS A 448 -14.42 10.36 -8.34
CA LYS A 448 -14.31 10.09 -9.79
C LYS A 448 -14.84 8.70 -10.18
N THR A 449 -14.91 7.79 -9.22
CA THR A 449 -15.44 6.44 -9.42
C THR A 449 -16.51 6.17 -8.37
N MET A 450 -17.64 5.62 -8.79
CA MET A 450 -18.77 5.32 -7.92
C MET A 450 -19.31 3.91 -8.18
N LEU A 451 -19.95 3.34 -7.18
CA LEU A 451 -20.71 2.10 -7.28
C LEU A 451 -22.20 2.41 -7.51
N ILE A 452 -22.92 1.50 -8.14
CA ILE A 452 -24.38 1.64 -8.31
C ILE A 452 -25.05 1.71 -6.94
N GLY A 453 -25.95 2.66 -6.75
CA GLY A 453 -26.61 2.97 -5.48
C GLY A 453 -25.81 3.88 -4.57
N GLN A 454 -24.52 4.11 -4.83
CA GLN A 454 -23.69 4.98 -4.02
C GLN A 454 -24.14 6.45 -4.15
N LYS A 455 -24.17 7.14 -3.03
CA LYS A 455 -24.34 8.59 -2.94
C LYS A 455 -22.98 9.26 -2.69
N SER A 456 -22.68 10.33 -3.40
CA SER A 456 -21.48 11.16 -3.17
C SER A 456 -21.83 12.63 -3.25
N SER A 457 -21.30 13.43 -2.31
CA SER A 457 -21.47 14.88 -2.28
C SER A 457 -20.33 15.54 -3.04
N TYR A 458 -20.68 16.48 -3.91
CA TYR A 458 -19.71 17.28 -4.65
C TYR A 458 -19.67 18.69 -4.06
N SER A 459 -18.46 19.26 -4.01
CA SER A 459 -18.25 20.63 -3.54
C SER A 459 -17.60 21.48 -4.62
N LEU A 460 -17.89 22.77 -4.56
CA LEU A 460 -17.33 23.79 -5.43
C LEU A 460 -16.35 24.66 -4.66
N THR A 461 -15.21 24.92 -5.28
CA THR A 461 -14.27 25.94 -4.84
C THR A 461 -14.03 26.93 -5.97
N GLY A 462 -13.87 28.22 -5.65
CA GLY A 462 -13.42 29.21 -6.62
C GLY A 462 -11.91 29.36 -6.61
N TYR A 463 -11.37 29.86 -7.71
CA TYR A 463 -9.99 30.31 -7.76
C TYR A 463 -9.86 31.61 -8.56
N ASP A 464 -8.90 32.43 -8.14
CA ASP A 464 -8.67 33.75 -8.73
C ASP A 464 -7.69 33.75 -9.92
N THR A 465 -7.37 34.93 -10.44
CA THR A 465 -6.41 35.12 -11.54
C THR A 465 -5.00 34.62 -11.25
N TYR A 466 -4.64 34.46 -9.97
CA TYR A 466 -3.39 33.88 -9.49
C TYR A 466 -3.55 32.45 -8.98
N TYR A 467 -4.71 31.83 -9.20
CA TYR A 467 -5.05 30.49 -8.73
C TYR A 467 -5.09 30.34 -7.20
N ASN A 468 -5.20 31.44 -6.46
CA ASN A 468 -5.48 31.38 -5.03
C ASN A 468 -6.93 30.94 -4.79
N PRO A 469 -7.24 30.34 -3.63
CA PRO A 469 -8.60 30.07 -3.20
C PRO A 469 -9.47 31.33 -3.21
N TYR A 470 -10.66 31.20 -3.78
CA TYR A 470 -11.65 32.27 -3.87
C TYR A 470 -12.99 31.75 -3.38
N GLU A 471 -13.60 32.44 -2.42
CA GLU A 471 -14.92 32.08 -1.90
C GLU A 471 -15.99 32.33 -2.98
N VAL A 472 -16.83 31.32 -3.23
CA VAL A 472 -17.91 31.38 -4.21
C VAL A 472 -19.23 31.04 -3.53
N ASP A 473 -20.25 31.84 -3.78
CA ASP A 473 -21.61 31.52 -3.34
C ASP A 473 -22.13 30.31 -4.13
N ASN A 474 -22.27 29.19 -3.42
CA ASN A 474 -22.69 27.91 -3.99
C ASN A 474 -24.19 27.65 -3.86
N THR A 475 -24.95 28.55 -3.23
CA THR A 475 -26.40 28.35 -2.99
C THR A 475 -27.22 28.29 -4.27
N GLY A 476 -26.77 28.96 -5.34
CA GLY A 476 -27.38 28.94 -6.67
C GLY A 476 -26.77 27.95 -7.67
N ALA A 477 -25.89 27.04 -7.23
CA ALA A 477 -25.21 26.12 -8.13
C ALA A 477 -26.18 25.08 -8.72
N VAL A 478 -26.24 25.03 -10.06
CA VAL A 478 -27.09 24.08 -10.79
C VAL A 478 -26.24 22.94 -11.31
N TRP A 479 -26.51 21.72 -10.82
CA TRP A 479 -25.81 20.49 -11.20
C TRP A 479 -26.59 19.70 -12.26
N SER A 480 -25.86 19.09 -13.19
CA SER A 480 -26.41 18.26 -14.25
C SER A 480 -25.42 17.16 -14.63
N SER A 481 -25.89 16.13 -15.33
CA SER A 481 -25.03 15.09 -15.89
C SER A 481 -25.29 14.93 -17.38
N SER A 482 -24.22 14.75 -18.16
CA SER A 482 -24.29 14.55 -19.62
C SER A 482 -25.04 13.27 -20.03
N LYS A 483 -25.09 12.28 -19.14
CA LYS A 483 -25.82 11.00 -19.32
C LYS A 483 -26.62 10.64 -18.08
N ALA A 484 -27.68 9.87 -18.28
CA ALA A 484 -28.55 9.36 -17.21
C ALA A 484 -27.93 8.14 -16.49
N VAL A 485 -26.78 8.34 -15.84
CA VAL A 485 -26.10 7.33 -15.00
C VAL A 485 -26.34 7.54 -13.49
N GLY A 486 -27.00 8.65 -13.15
CA GLY A 486 -27.39 8.99 -11.78
C GLY A 486 -28.28 10.22 -11.74
N THR A 487 -28.62 10.67 -10.53
CA THR A 487 -29.50 11.82 -10.29
C THR A 487 -28.89 12.74 -9.22
N PHE A 488 -29.17 14.03 -9.33
CA PHE A 488 -28.74 15.03 -8.35
C PHE A 488 -29.89 15.40 -7.40
N LYS A 489 -29.54 15.61 -6.13
CA LYS A 489 -30.34 16.36 -5.15
C LYS A 489 -29.45 17.43 -4.52
N GLY A 490 -29.55 18.66 -5.01
CA GLY A 490 -28.54 19.69 -4.71
C GLY A 490 -27.19 19.28 -5.30
N SER A 491 -26.14 19.26 -4.49
CA SER A 491 -24.80 18.79 -4.90
C SER A 491 -24.55 17.31 -4.63
N ASP A 492 -25.54 16.58 -4.10
CA ASP A 492 -25.45 15.14 -3.88
C ASP A 492 -25.82 14.39 -5.16
N PHE A 493 -24.90 13.58 -5.68
CA PHE A 493 -25.15 12.69 -6.80
C PHE A 493 -25.38 11.26 -6.30
N THR A 494 -26.47 10.63 -6.72
CA THR A 494 -26.72 9.20 -6.51
C THR A 494 -26.55 8.47 -7.83
N ALA A 495 -25.57 7.57 -7.89
CA ALA A 495 -25.33 6.71 -9.04
C ALA A 495 -26.46 5.67 -9.14
N THR A 496 -27.12 5.59 -10.29
CA THR A 496 -28.27 4.68 -10.49
C THR A 496 -28.02 3.63 -11.57
N LYS A 497 -27.03 3.84 -12.45
CA LYS A 497 -26.69 2.94 -13.55
C LYS A 497 -25.20 3.03 -13.87
N ALA A 498 -24.61 1.91 -14.29
CA ALA A 498 -23.25 1.88 -14.78
C ALA A 498 -23.01 2.80 -15.99
N GLY A 499 -21.79 3.33 -16.09
CA GLY A 499 -21.32 4.10 -17.23
C GLY A 499 -20.56 5.37 -16.86
N LYS A 500 -19.92 5.96 -17.88
CA LYS A 500 -19.18 7.22 -17.77
C LYS A 500 -20.09 8.41 -18.07
N THR A 501 -20.05 9.44 -17.23
CA THR A 501 -20.69 10.74 -17.47
C THR A 501 -19.77 11.88 -17.06
N THR A 502 -19.95 13.02 -17.70
CA THR A 502 -19.48 14.31 -17.18
C THR A 502 -20.57 14.92 -16.30
N LEU A 503 -20.22 15.29 -15.08
CA LEU A 503 -21.03 16.15 -14.22
C LEU A 503 -20.72 17.59 -14.58
N SER A 504 -21.73 18.40 -14.86
CA SER A 504 -21.55 19.82 -15.16
C SER A 504 -22.27 20.66 -14.13
N VAL A 505 -21.59 21.72 -13.69
CA VAL A 505 -22.11 22.62 -12.67
C VAL A 505 -21.92 24.06 -13.10
N LYS A 506 -23.01 24.81 -13.00
CA LYS A 506 -23.06 26.23 -13.29
C LYS A 506 -23.26 27.01 -11.99
N SER A 507 -22.34 27.91 -11.66
CA SER A 507 -22.50 28.88 -10.58
C SER A 507 -22.34 30.30 -11.15
N GLY A 508 -23.42 31.08 -11.10
CA GLY A 508 -23.48 32.38 -11.78
C GLY A 508 -23.30 32.25 -13.30
N THR A 509 -22.29 32.92 -13.85
CA THR A 509 -21.93 32.88 -15.28
C THR A 509 -20.89 31.81 -15.62
N ILE A 510 -20.29 31.16 -14.61
CA ILE A 510 -19.19 30.22 -14.80
C ILE A 510 -19.73 28.79 -14.79
N THR A 511 -19.30 28.00 -15.76
CA THR A 511 -19.59 26.56 -15.85
C THR A 511 -18.29 25.79 -15.78
N THR A 512 -18.29 24.68 -15.04
CA THR A 512 -17.20 23.70 -15.02
C THR A 512 -17.75 22.29 -15.09
N SER A 513 -16.86 21.32 -15.30
CA SER A 513 -17.20 19.91 -15.50
C SER A 513 -16.28 18.99 -14.69
N HIS A 514 -16.81 17.84 -14.29
CA HIS A 514 -16.12 16.80 -13.53
C HIS A 514 -16.53 15.42 -14.03
N ASP A 515 -15.59 14.66 -14.58
CA ASP A 515 -15.87 13.33 -15.13
C ASP A 515 -15.94 12.28 -14.03
N ILE A 516 -16.96 11.41 -14.12
CA ILE A 516 -17.14 10.28 -13.23
C ILE A 516 -17.42 8.99 -14.01
N GLU A 517 -17.11 7.86 -13.39
CA GLU A 517 -17.41 6.52 -13.87
C GLU A 517 -18.16 5.72 -12.79
N VAL A 518 -19.35 5.24 -13.14
CA VAL A 518 -20.10 4.30 -12.31
C VAL A 518 -19.76 2.88 -12.75
N VAL A 519 -19.23 2.09 -11.82
CA VAL A 519 -18.73 0.72 -12.08
C VAL A 519 -19.85 -0.21 -12.50
N GLY A 520 -19.70 -0.85 -13.66
CA GLY A 520 -20.61 -1.85 -14.22
C GLY A 520 -20.07 -3.27 -14.27
N ALA A 521 -20.94 -4.22 -14.65
CA ALA A 521 -20.62 -5.65 -14.70
C ALA A 521 -19.45 -6.01 -15.65
N ASP A 522 -19.27 -5.26 -16.73
CA ASP A 522 -18.20 -5.46 -17.72
C ASP A 522 -16.79 -5.17 -17.15
N GLN A 523 -16.71 -4.42 -16.06
CA GLN A 523 -15.47 -4.07 -15.38
C GLN A 523 -15.10 -5.08 -14.29
N ILE A 524 -16.00 -5.98 -13.92
CA ILE A 524 -15.81 -6.93 -12.82
C ILE A 524 -14.97 -8.13 -13.27
N ALA A 525 -13.95 -8.46 -12.48
CA ALA A 525 -13.17 -9.69 -12.60
C ALA A 525 -13.71 -10.78 -11.67
N SER A 526 -14.14 -10.42 -10.45
CA SER A 526 -14.85 -11.32 -9.55
C SER A 526 -15.79 -10.60 -8.58
N LEU A 527 -16.86 -11.27 -8.17
CA LEU A 527 -17.74 -10.92 -7.06
C LEU A 527 -17.87 -12.15 -6.16
N THR A 528 -17.36 -12.07 -4.93
CA THR A 528 -17.38 -13.18 -3.97
C THR A 528 -18.22 -12.79 -2.76
N ILE A 529 -18.99 -13.75 -2.25
CA ILE A 529 -19.61 -13.66 -0.93
C ILE A 529 -18.64 -14.33 0.04
N ASP A 530 -18.24 -13.65 1.11
CA ASP A 530 -17.22 -14.16 2.05
C ASP A 530 -17.82 -15.16 3.03
N THR A 531 -18.69 -16.05 2.53
CA THR A 531 -19.39 -17.10 3.27
C THR A 531 -19.70 -18.24 2.30
N THR A 532 -19.49 -19.49 2.73
CA THR A 532 -19.44 -20.65 1.81
C THR A 532 -20.75 -21.42 1.69
N ALA A 533 -21.57 -21.47 2.74
CA ALA A 533 -22.91 -22.07 2.74
C ALA A 533 -23.72 -21.61 3.96
N GLY A 534 -25.05 -21.71 3.90
CA GLY A 534 -25.95 -21.41 5.00
C GLY A 534 -26.89 -22.56 5.39
N THR A 535 -27.53 -22.43 6.54
CA THR A 535 -28.51 -23.42 7.04
C THR A 535 -29.89 -23.13 6.46
N LEU A 536 -30.47 -24.13 5.79
CA LEU A 536 -31.84 -24.08 5.27
C LEU A 536 -32.83 -24.39 6.40
N ALA A 537 -32.99 -23.45 7.33
CA ALA A 537 -33.96 -23.52 8.42
C ALA A 537 -34.69 -22.18 8.58
N LYS A 538 -36.00 -22.21 8.86
CA LYS A 538 -36.77 -20.98 9.09
C LYS A 538 -36.18 -20.19 10.25
N GLY A 539 -35.92 -18.90 10.05
CA GLY A 539 -35.29 -18.04 11.04
C GLY A 539 -33.76 -18.14 11.10
N ALA A 540 -33.13 -19.05 10.34
CA ALA A 540 -31.68 -19.08 10.23
C ALA A 540 -31.19 -17.77 9.61
N ALA A 541 -30.20 -17.17 10.27
CA ALA A 541 -29.54 -15.96 9.81
C ALA A 541 -28.07 -16.26 9.49
N ILE A 542 -27.55 -15.62 8.45
CA ILE A 542 -26.17 -15.75 8.03
C ILE A 542 -25.62 -14.42 7.55
N SER A 543 -24.34 -14.19 7.80
CA SER A 543 -23.62 -13.02 7.29
C SER A 543 -23.28 -13.22 5.81
N VAL A 544 -23.46 -12.19 4.98
CA VAL A 544 -23.22 -12.24 3.52
C VAL A 544 -22.45 -11.02 3.01
N PRO A 545 -21.31 -10.61 3.63
CA PRO A 545 -20.50 -9.53 3.09
C PRO A 545 -19.93 -9.93 1.73
N LEU A 546 -19.85 -8.96 0.81
CA LEU A 546 -19.39 -9.18 -0.55
C LEU A 546 -18.08 -8.45 -0.83
N THR A 547 -17.22 -9.09 -1.61
CA THR A 547 -15.99 -8.49 -2.14
C THR A 547 -16.03 -8.49 -3.66
N MET A 548 -15.95 -7.31 -4.26
CA MET A 548 -15.87 -7.11 -5.70
C MET A 548 -14.45 -6.74 -6.10
N LYS A 549 -13.89 -7.44 -7.08
CA LYS A 549 -12.61 -7.13 -7.72
C LYS A 549 -12.83 -6.75 -9.16
N LEU A 550 -12.25 -5.63 -9.59
CA LEU A 550 -12.30 -5.16 -10.96
C LEU A 550 -11.13 -5.70 -11.79
N LYS A 551 -11.29 -5.67 -13.12
CA LYS A 551 -10.26 -6.07 -14.10
C LYS A 551 -8.99 -5.23 -14.01
N ASN A 552 -9.07 -3.99 -13.50
CA ASN A 552 -7.92 -3.12 -13.24
C ASN A 552 -7.20 -3.41 -11.90
N GLY A 553 -7.69 -4.38 -11.11
CA GLY A 553 -7.11 -4.78 -9.83
C GLY A 553 -7.76 -4.14 -8.60
N ASN A 554 -8.56 -3.07 -8.75
CA ASN A 554 -9.23 -2.42 -7.62
C ASN A 554 -10.20 -3.38 -6.94
N THR A 555 -10.26 -3.30 -5.60
CA THR A 555 -11.14 -4.13 -4.78
C THR A 555 -12.07 -3.26 -3.94
N TYR A 556 -13.35 -3.61 -3.90
CA TYR A 556 -14.39 -2.91 -3.16
C TYR A 556 -15.12 -3.90 -2.25
N LYS A 557 -15.35 -3.50 -0.99
CA LYS A 557 -16.29 -4.21 -0.12
C LYS A 557 -17.69 -3.67 -0.36
N LEU A 558 -18.63 -4.58 -0.48
CA LEU A 558 -20.02 -4.32 -0.80
C LEU A 558 -20.89 -4.90 0.32
N SER A 559 -21.92 -4.13 0.71
CA SER A 559 -22.93 -4.65 1.62
C SER A 559 -23.96 -5.47 0.87
N GLY A 560 -24.64 -6.40 1.55
CA GLY A 560 -25.76 -7.15 0.99
C GLY A 560 -26.88 -6.28 0.41
N ASP A 561 -27.06 -5.05 0.89
CA ASP A 561 -28.06 -4.09 0.35
C ASP A 561 -27.67 -3.50 -1.01
N SER A 562 -26.40 -3.62 -1.41
CA SER A 562 -25.88 -3.05 -2.67
C SER A 562 -26.11 -3.93 -3.90
N VAL A 563 -26.71 -5.11 -3.72
CA VAL A 563 -26.95 -6.11 -4.76
C VAL A 563 -28.40 -6.54 -4.77
N LYS A 564 -28.87 -7.04 -5.92
CA LYS A 564 -30.18 -7.68 -6.00
C LYS A 564 -30.03 -9.15 -5.60
N TRP A 565 -30.91 -9.63 -4.73
CA TRP A 565 -30.92 -11.03 -4.29
C TRP A 565 -32.00 -11.84 -5.00
N GLU A 566 -31.61 -13.01 -5.51
CA GLU A 566 -32.51 -14.03 -6.06
C GLU A 566 -32.42 -15.27 -5.16
N PHE A 567 -33.57 -15.79 -4.72
CA PHE A 567 -33.63 -16.99 -3.87
C PHE A 567 -34.25 -18.16 -4.61
N VAL A 568 -33.62 -19.32 -4.52
CA VAL A 568 -34.07 -20.57 -5.14
C VAL A 568 -34.28 -21.61 -4.04
N GLY A 569 -35.49 -22.17 -3.96
CA GLY A 569 -35.84 -23.19 -2.96
C GLY A 569 -36.27 -22.64 -1.59
N PHE A 570 -36.16 -21.33 -1.37
CA PHE A 570 -36.60 -20.65 -0.15
C PHE A 570 -36.85 -19.16 -0.40
N THR A 571 -37.35 -18.45 0.61
CA THR A 571 -37.43 -16.99 0.63
C THR A 571 -36.61 -16.45 1.80
N ALA A 572 -36.02 -15.27 1.63
CA ALA A 572 -35.25 -14.60 2.67
C ALA A 572 -35.38 -13.07 2.57
N THR A 573 -34.97 -12.39 3.64
CA THR A 573 -34.75 -10.95 3.66
C THR A 573 -33.29 -10.66 3.91
N VAL A 574 -32.77 -9.63 3.27
CA VAL A 574 -31.42 -9.11 3.53
C VAL A 574 -31.55 -7.71 4.11
N ALA A 575 -30.81 -7.44 5.18
CA ALA A 575 -30.65 -6.12 5.76
C ALA A 575 -29.17 -5.93 6.12
N GLY A 576 -28.51 -4.98 5.48
CA GLY A 576 -27.05 -4.86 5.51
C GLY A 576 -26.41 -6.15 5.03
N ASP A 577 -25.58 -6.74 5.88
CA ASP A 577 -24.89 -8.00 5.59
C ASP A 577 -25.60 -9.22 6.21
N SER A 578 -26.80 -9.07 6.76
CA SER A 578 -27.53 -10.19 7.37
C SER A 578 -28.64 -10.70 6.45
N LEU A 579 -28.52 -11.96 6.02
CA LEU A 579 -29.55 -12.69 5.30
C LEU A 579 -30.30 -13.60 6.27
N THR A 580 -31.62 -13.47 6.35
CA THR A 580 -32.49 -14.29 7.21
C THR A 580 -33.51 -15.08 6.38
N VAL A 581 -33.52 -16.41 6.54
CA VAL A 581 -34.47 -17.32 5.90
C VAL A 581 -35.88 -17.13 6.47
N LYS A 582 -36.87 -16.84 5.61
CA LYS A 582 -38.27 -16.58 5.99
C LYS A 582 -39.17 -17.81 5.82
N SER A 583 -39.05 -18.50 4.69
CA SER A 583 -39.78 -19.74 4.41
C SER A 583 -38.96 -20.64 3.51
N ILE A 584 -39.23 -21.95 3.55
CA ILE A 584 -38.58 -22.96 2.72
C ILE A 584 -39.65 -23.56 1.81
N ASN A 585 -39.33 -23.77 0.54
CA ASN A 585 -40.27 -24.40 -0.39
C ASN A 585 -40.47 -25.87 -0.01
N GLU A 586 -41.67 -26.41 -0.22
CA GLU A 586 -41.99 -27.80 0.09
C GLU A 586 -41.01 -28.77 -0.61
N GLY A 587 -40.48 -29.73 0.15
CA GLY A 587 -39.51 -30.72 -0.34
C GLY A 587 -38.09 -30.22 -0.61
N ALA A 588 -37.78 -28.93 -0.36
CA ALA A 588 -36.45 -28.40 -0.58
C ALA A 588 -35.47 -28.84 0.52
N THR A 589 -34.48 -29.66 0.15
CA THR A 589 -33.32 -30.01 0.99
C THR A 589 -32.09 -29.15 0.69
N THR A 590 -32.10 -28.45 -0.45
CA THR A 590 -31.08 -27.50 -0.90
C THR A 590 -31.75 -26.25 -1.45
N GLY A 591 -31.18 -25.08 -1.15
CA GLY A 591 -31.56 -23.78 -1.69
C GLY A 591 -30.33 -22.96 -2.10
N TYR A 592 -30.54 -21.86 -2.83
CA TYR A 592 -29.47 -20.97 -3.28
C TYR A 592 -29.88 -19.50 -3.08
N ALA A 593 -28.99 -18.68 -2.53
CA ALA A 593 -29.09 -17.23 -2.61
C ALA A 593 -28.06 -16.72 -3.63
N ILE A 594 -28.53 -16.00 -4.64
CA ILE A 594 -27.71 -15.45 -5.72
C ILE A 594 -27.72 -13.92 -5.57
N ALA A 595 -26.55 -13.34 -5.34
CA ALA A 595 -26.33 -11.90 -5.33
C ALA A 595 -26.02 -11.42 -6.75
N ARG A 596 -26.64 -10.31 -7.18
CA ARG A 596 -26.48 -9.71 -8.52
C ARG A 596 -26.08 -8.24 -8.40
N TYR A 597 -24.81 -7.92 -8.68
CA TYR A 597 -24.37 -6.53 -8.87
C TYR A 597 -24.39 -6.20 -10.37
N ASP A 598 -25.25 -5.27 -10.80
CA ASP A 598 -25.44 -4.95 -12.23
C ASP A 598 -25.66 -6.20 -13.12
N GLY A 599 -26.30 -7.24 -12.56
CA GLY A 599 -26.51 -8.54 -13.20
C GLY A 599 -25.37 -9.56 -13.02
N TYR A 600 -24.18 -9.14 -12.59
CA TYR A 600 -23.04 -10.02 -12.31
C TYR A 600 -23.31 -10.89 -11.06
N PRO A 601 -23.34 -12.23 -11.18
CA PRO A 601 -23.74 -13.12 -10.10
C PRO A 601 -22.61 -13.49 -9.14
N SER A 602 -22.98 -13.74 -7.90
CA SER A 602 -22.28 -14.60 -6.93
C SER A 602 -23.33 -15.43 -6.19
N MET A 603 -22.94 -16.56 -5.58
CA MET A 603 -23.93 -17.47 -4.97
C MET A 603 -23.41 -18.12 -3.70
N ILE A 604 -24.34 -18.31 -2.75
CA ILE A 604 -24.17 -19.19 -1.60
C ILE A 604 -25.28 -20.27 -1.57
N PRO A 605 -24.93 -21.55 -1.35
CA PRO A 605 -25.90 -22.61 -1.18
C PRO A 605 -26.41 -22.69 0.26
N PHE A 606 -27.61 -23.24 0.44
CA PHE A 606 -28.23 -23.52 1.74
C PHE A 606 -28.67 -25.00 1.80
N THR A 607 -28.42 -25.73 2.88
CA THR A 607 -28.95 -27.11 3.04
C THR A 607 -29.50 -27.40 4.44
N THR A 608 -30.33 -28.45 4.52
CA THR A 608 -30.92 -28.92 5.78
C THR A 608 -29.89 -29.70 6.62
N GLY A 609 -29.75 -29.33 7.90
CA GLY A 609 -28.89 -30.02 8.88
C GLY A 609 -27.54 -29.32 9.12
N GLU A 610 -27.01 -29.41 10.34
CA GLU A 610 -25.67 -28.97 10.71
C GLU A 610 -24.79 -30.19 10.97
N ALA A 611 -23.58 -30.23 10.43
CA ALA A 611 -22.61 -31.25 10.82
C ALA A 611 -21.86 -30.76 12.06
N VAL A 612 -22.13 -31.38 13.21
CA VAL A 612 -21.36 -31.18 14.45
C VAL A 612 -20.40 -32.34 14.61
N ALA A 613 -19.10 -32.05 14.68
CA ALA A 613 -18.08 -33.07 14.95
C ALA A 613 -17.38 -32.78 16.27
N THR A 614 -17.17 -33.81 17.09
CA THR A 614 -16.29 -33.72 18.26
C THR A 614 -14.85 -33.55 17.78
N PHE A 615 -14.21 -32.47 18.20
CA PHE A 615 -12.79 -32.19 17.93
C PHE A 615 -11.89 -32.75 19.03
N GLU A 616 -12.31 -32.59 20.29
CA GLU A 616 -11.63 -33.14 21.46
C GLU A 616 -12.59 -33.29 22.64
N ASP A 617 -12.63 -34.48 23.23
CA ASP A 617 -13.35 -34.79 24.47
C ASP A 617 -12.41 -35.27 25.58
N PHE A 618 -11.10 -35.28 25.34
CA PHE A 618 -10.04 -35.68 26.27
C PHE A 618 -10.07 -37.12 26.79
N GLU A 619 -11.05 -37.93 26.39
CA GLU A 619 -11.21 -39.31 26.84
C GLU A 619 -10.12 -40.24 26.30
N LYS A 620 -9.73 -40.01 25.03
CA LYS A 620 -8.79 -40.85 24.26
C LYS A 620 -7.68 -40.05 23.58
N SER A 621 -7.26 -38.90 24.12
CA SER A 621 -6.21 -38.08 23.49
C SER A 621 -4.91 -38.88 23.32
N THR A 622 -4.40 -38.95 22.09
CA THR A 622 -3.16 -39.70 21.72
C THR A 622 -1.96 -38.81 21.43
N TYR A 623 -2.08 -37.51 21.66
CA TYR A 623 -1.07 -36.49 21.34
C TYR A 623 -0.64 -35.75 22.60
N ALA A 624 0.56 -35.14 22.57
CA ALA A 624 1.09 -34.40 23.70
C ALA A 624 0.35 -33.07 23.91
N ILE A 625 -0.01 -32.77 25.16
CA ILE A 625 -0.46 -31.45 25.61
C ILE A 625 0.60 -30.94 26.58
N THR A 626 1.27 -29.84 26.22
CA THR A 626 2.38 -29.29 27.01
C THR A 626 2.04 -27.92 27.55
N ASN A 627 2.58 -27.61 28.72
CA ASN A 627 2.44 -26.30 29.33
C ASN A 627 3.47 -25.33 28.74
N GLN A 628 3.04 -24.08 28.51
CA GLN A 628 3.94 -22.94 28.31
C GLN A 628 3.43 -21.78 29.15
N VAL A 629 4.30 -20.83 29.48
CA VAL A 629 3.96 -19.66 30.28
C VAL A 629 4.60 -18.40 29.70
N THR A 630 4.03 -17.24 30.01
CA THR A 630 4.65 -15.94 29.71
C THR A 630 4.24 -14.91 30.76
N PRO A 631 5.14 -14.02 31.21
CA PRO A 631 6.59 -14.09 31.04
C PRO A 631 7.19 -15.27 31.84
N ALA A 632 8.49 -15.54 31.71
CA ALA A 632 9.11 -16.77 32.22
C ALA A 632 9.03 -16.93 33.75
N GLU A 633 8.76 -15.85 34.48
CA GLU A 633 8.61 -15.80 35.94
C GLU A 633 7.25 -16.33 36.42
N THR A 634 6.28 -16.49 35.52
CA THR A 634 4.97 -17.09 35.84
C THR A 634 5.06 -18.61 35.87
N THR A 635 4.14 -19.27 36.57
CA THR A 635 4.07 -20.73 36.59
C THR A 635 2.68 -21.22 36.18
N GLY A 636 2.60 -22.48 35.77
CA GLY A 636 1.38 -23.09 35.27
C GLY A 636 1.57 -24.58 35.04
N GLY A 637 0.50 -25.27 34.64
CA GLY A 637 0.52 -26.71 34.42
C GLY A 637 -0.66 -27.16 33.58
N VAL A 638 -0.49 -28.30 32.90
CA VAL A 638 -1.57 -28.96 32.16
C VAL A 638 -1.64 -30.43 32.54
N SER A 639 -2.84 -30.92 32.79
CA SER A 639 -3.08 -32.32 33.12
C SER A 639 -4.48 -32.76 32.71
N LEU A 640 -4.65 -34.05 32.43
CA LEU A 640 -5.96 -34.65 32.27
C LEU A 640 -6.44 -35.15 33.62
N VAL A 641 -7.61 -34.72 34.06
CA VAL A 641 -8.14 -34.98 35.41
C VAL A 641 -9.60 -35.44 35.38
N ALA A 642 -10.05 -36.04 36.47
CA ALA A 642 -11.40 -36.58 36.65
C ALA A 642 -12.14 -35.96 37.86
N ASP A 643 -11.57 -34.92 38.46
CA ASP A 643 -11.94 -34.38 39.78
C ASP A 643 -12.28 -32.88 39.77
N LEU A 644 -12.50 -32.28 38.59
CA LEU A 644 -13.01 -30.91 38.54
C LEU A 644 -14.45 -30.86 39.09
N PRO A 645 -14.80 -29.89 39.96
CA PRO A 645 -16.16 -29.79 40.50
C PRO A 645 -17.23 -29.73 39.41
N GLY A 646 -18.23 -30.59 39.52
CA GLY A 646 -19.34 -30.66 38.55
C GLY A 646 -18.97 -31.29 37.19
N GLN A 647 -17.80 -31.90 37.05
CA GLN A 647 -17.41 -32.66 35.86
C GLN A 647 -18.29 -33.92 35.72
N THR A 648 -18.77 -34.19 34.50
CA THR A 648 -19.62 -35.34 34.17
C THR A 648 -18.94 -36.39 33.28
N THR A 649 -17.74 -36.08 32.79
CA THR A 649 -16.91 -36.91 31.90
C THR A 649 -15.77 -37.56 32.69
N ALA A 650 -15.15 -38.62 32.14
CA ALA A 650 -14.10 -39.32 32.85
C ALA A 650 -12.75 -38.59 32.77
N LYS A 651 -12.54 -37.72 31.77
CA LYS A 651 -11.38 -36.85 31.68
C LYS A 651 -11.74 -35.45 31.17
N ALA A 652 -11.11 -34.45 31.75
CA ALA A 652 -11.11 -33.08 31.25
C ALA A 652 -9.69 -32.51 31.32
N LEU A 653 -9.37 -31.54 30.45
CA LEU A 653 -8.08 -30.86 30.49
C LEU A 653 -8.11 -29.75 31.53
N LYS A 654 -7.34 -29.90 32.60
CA LYS A 654 -7.09 -28.87 33.61
C LYS A 654 -5.88 -28.04 33.21
N LEU A 655 -6.04 -26.72 33.24
CA LEU A 655 -4.98 -25.74 33.01
C LEU A 655 -4.81 -24.88 34.27
N ASP A 656 -3.68 -25.08 34.93
CA ASP A 656 -3.24 -24.33 36.10
C ASP A 656 -2.48 -23.06 35.68
N TYR A 657 -2.68 -21.99 36.43
CA TYR A 657 -1.95 -20.74 36.24
C TYR A 657 -1.60 -20.09 37.57
N ASN A 658 -0.44 -19.44 37.62
CA ASN A 658 0.00 -18.60 38.71
C ASN A 658 0.77 -17.39 38.16
N PHE A 659 0.11 -16.24 38.27
CA PHE A 659 0.51 -14.93 37.78
C PHE A 659 1.01 -14.00 38.89
N THR A 660 1.31 -14.54 40.07
CA THR A 660 1.84 -13.77 41.21
C THR A 660 3.15 -13.05 40.84
N ASN A 661 3.98 -13.68 40.02
CA ASN A 661 5.26 -13.15 39.55
C ASN A 661 5.19 -12.65 38.10
N GLY A 662 6.18 -11.86 37.68
CA GLY A 662 6.26 -11.24 36.34
C GLY A 662 5.56 -9.88 36.23
N SER A 663 5.75 -9.18 35.12
CA SER A 663 5.12 -7.89 34.82
C SER A 663 4.49 -7.88 33.41
N GLY A 664 3.58 -6.94 33.16
CA GLY A 664 2.85 -6.86 31.89
C GLY A 664 1.80 -7.96 31.73
N THR A 665 1.50 -8.33 30.49
CA THR A 665 0.55 -9.41 30.18
C THR A 665 1.12 -10.77 30.57
N LYS A 666 0.35 -11.55 31.33
CA LYS A 666 0.74 -12.88 31.83
C LYS A 666 -0.21 -13.95 31.31
N ALA A 667 0.29 -15.09 30.89
CA ALA A 667 -0.54 -16.18 30.39
C ALA A 667 0.04 -17.58 30.67
N SER A 668 -0.84 -18.54 30.86
CA SER A 668 -0.55 -19.98 30.96
C SER A 668 -1.26 -20.70 29.81
N TYR A 669 -0.53 -21.52 29.06
CA TYR A 669 -0.98 -22.09 27.79
C TYR A 669 -1.03 -23.61 27.85
N ALA A 670 -2.13 -24.19 27.36
CA ALA A 670 -2.18 -25.58 26.93
C ALA A 670 -1.86 -25.67 25.42
N VAL A 671 -0.67 -26.18 25.09
CA VAL A 671 -0.18 -26.32 23.71
C VAL A 671 -0.49 -27.72 23.18
N PHE A 672 -1.25 -27.79 22.09
CA PHE A 672 -1.64 -29.05 21.47
C PHE A 672 -0.59 -29.50 20.45
N ASN A 673 0.04 -30.66 20.66
CA ASN A 673 0.94 -31.31 19.70
C ASN A 673 2.08 -30.43 19.14
N THR A 674 2.71 -29.58 19.96
CA THR A 674 3.83 -28.64 19.68
C THR A 674 3.57 -27.58 18.59
N SER A 675 2.95 -27.95 17.48
CA SER A 675 2.62 -27.14 16.29
C SER A 675 1.12 -26.94 16.09
N GLY A 676 0.28 -27.46 16.99
CA GLY A 676 -1.17 -27.44 16.91
C GLY A 676 -1.79 -28.73 16.35
N ARG A 677 -3.07 -28.92 16.64
CA ARG A 677 -3.90 -29.98 16.05
C ARG A 677 -4.67 -29.45 14.85
N ALA A 678 -4.66 -30.23 13.77
CA ALA A 678 -5.36 -29.89 12.54
C ALA A 678 -6.87 -29.91 12.75
N ILE A 679 -7.53 -28.87 12.24
CA ILE A 679 -8.97 -28.78 12.07
C ILE A 679 -9.23 -28.94 10.57
N GLU A 680 -9.78 -30.08 10.21
CA GLU A 680 -10.17 -30.38 8.83
C GLU A 680 -11.37 -29.51 8.41
N GLY A 681 -11.53 -29.28 7.11
CA GLY A 681 -12.65 -28.49 6.57
C GLY A 681 -12.64 -27.02 7.00
N SER A 682 -13.84 -26.40 7.03
CA SER A 682 -14.00 -24.97 7.32
C SER A 682 -15.16 -24.73 8.29
N PRO A 683 -15.02 -25.09 9.58
CA PRO A 683 -16.09 -24.92 10.55
C PRO A 683 -16.48 -23.46 10.75
N THR A 684 -17.77 -23.21 10.97
CA THR A 684 -18.33 -21.88 11.24
C THR A 684 -18.16 -21.46 12.68
N SER A 685 -18.20 -22.40 13.63
CA SER A 685 -18.02 -22.13 15.05
C SER A 685 -17.43 -23.30 15.82
N MET A 686 -16.93 -23.04 17.01
CA MET A 686 -16.49 -24.05 17.98
C MET A 686 -17.23 -23.83 19.29
N THR A 687 -17.71 -24.90 19.91
CA THR A 687 -18.21 -24.89 21.29
C THR A 687 -17.24 -25.62 22.21
N VAL A 688 -17.09 -25.15 23.44
CA VAL A 688 -16.22 -25.75 24.46
C VAL A 688 -16.97 -25.73 25.79
N ASP A 689 -16.97 -26.83 26.52
CA ASP A 689 -17.36 -26.80 27.93
C ASP A 689 -16.18 -26.23 28.72
N LEU A 690 -16.39 -25.07 29.33
CA LEU A 690 -15.37 -24.31 30.04
C LEU A 690 -15.72 -24.24 31.52
N TYR A 691 -14.91 -24.88 32.36
CA TYR A 691 -14.97 -24.72 33.81
C TYR A 691 -14.23 -23.44 34.22
N SER A 692 -14.94 -22.58 34.95
CA SER A 692 -14.40 -21.32 35.45
C SER A 692 -14.20 -21.33 36.97
N ASP A 693 -13.12 -20.69 37.38
CA ASP A 693 -12.75 -20.41 38.77
C ASP A 693 -13.20 -19.01 39.25
N ASN A 694 -14.04 -18.31 38.47
CA ASN A 694 -14.48 -16.94 38.74
C ASN A 694 -13.34 -15.92 38.92
N SER A 695 -12.21 -16.14 38.25
CA SER A 695 -11.00 -15.32 38.41
C SER A 695 -11.02 -13.97 37.71
N LEU A 696 -12.05 -13.69 36.89
CA LEU A 696 -12.14 -12.54 35.99
C LEU A 696 -11.01 -12.46 34.93
N ASN A 697 -10.15 -13.48 34.85
CA ASN A 697 -9.17 -13.64 33.78
C ASN A 697 -9.85 -13.94 32.43
N TRP A 698 -9.11 -13.79 31.34
CA TRP A 698 -9.60 -14.08 30.00
C TRP A 698 -9.20 -15.50 29.61
N VAL A 699 -10.02 -16.15 28.78
CA VAL A 699 -9.66 -17.42 28.14
C VAL A 699 -9.70 -17.22 26.63
N ARG A 700 -8.59 -17.55 25.96
CA ARG A 700 -8.40 -17.31 24.53
C ARG A 700 -7.86 -18.56 23.84
N ALA A 701 -8.07 -18.63 22.52
CA ALA A 701 -7.54 -19.66 21.64
C ALA A 701 -6.69 -19.04 20.54
N GLU A 702 -5.55 -19.66 20.23
CA GLU A 702 -4.70 -19.31 19.08
C GLU A 702 -4.87 -20.36 17.98
N PHE A 703 -5.34 -19.89 16.82
CA PHE A 703 -5.44 -20.66 15.59
C PHE A 703 -4.34 -20.24 14.62
N ILE A 704 -3.76 -21.21 13.91
CA ILE A 704 -2.81 -20.96 12.82
C ILE A 704 -3.49 -21.30 11.51
N ASP A 705 -3.57 -20.35 10.59
CA ASP A 705 -4.22 -20.55 9.29
C ASP A 705 -3.28 -21.21 8.26
N ALA A 706 -3.83 -21.49 7.07
CA ALA A 706 -3.10 -22.13 5.98
C ALA A 706 -1.90 -21.33 5.45
N ASP A 707 -1.85 -20.01 5.68
CA ASP A 707 -0.71 -19.16 5.34
C ASP A 707 0.33 -19.09 6.47
N GLY A 708 0.07 -19.76 7.61
CA GLY A 708 0.91 -19.71 8.81
C GLY A 708 0.66 -18.49 9.70
N LYS A 709 -0.40 -17.71 9.45
CA LYS A 709 -0.76 -16.54 10.25
C LYS A 709 -1.53 -16.95 11.51
N ALA A 710 -1.18 -16.33 12.64
CA ALA A 710 -1.87 -16.53 13.91
C ALA A 710 -3.13 -15.67 14.05
N HIS A 711 -4.20 -16.27 14.55
CA HIS A 711 -5.48 -15.63 14.84
C HIS A 711 -5.87 -15.90 16.29
N LEU A 712 -6.14 -14.85 17.06
CA LEU A 712 -6.48 -14.94 18.49
C LEU A 712 -7.96 -14.67 18.69
N LEU A 713 -8.67 -15.66 19.23
CA LEU A 713 -10.11 -15.59 19.49
C LEU A 713 -10.40 -15.73 20.98
N ASP A 714 -11.30 -14.89 21.49
CA ASP A 714 -11.73 -14.94 22.88
C ASP A 714 -12.78 -16.04 23.05
N LEU A 715 -12.52 -17.02 23.92
CA LEU A 715 -13.53 -17.99 24.36
C LEU A 715 -14.39 -17.39 25.47
N ALA A 716 -13.76 -16.63 26.37
CA ALA A 716 -14.41 -15.80 27.38
C ALA A 716 -13.53 -14.58 27.69
N LYS A 717 -14.11 -13.38 27.58
CA LYS A 717 -13.39 -12.15 27.94
C LYS A 717 -13.24 -11.95 29.44
N GLN A 718 -14.16 -12.46 30.25
CA GLN A 718 -14.02 -12.47 31.70
C GLN A 718 -14.61 -13.77 32.21
N LEU A 719 -13.88 -14.43 33.10
CA LEU A 719 -14.35 -15.57 33.88
C LEU A 719 -15.14 -15.06 35.08
N ASP A 720 -16.39 -14.66 34.85
CA ASP A 720 -17.33 -14.06 35.83
C ASP A 720 -18.38 -15.05 36.36
N TRP A 721 -18.10 -16.35 36.26
CA TRP A 721 -18.94 -17.43 36.79
C TRP A 721 -18.09 -18.49 37.48
N SER A 722 -18.74 -19.38 38.25
CA SER A 722 -18.10 -20.58 38.79
C SER A 722 -18.70 -21.82 38.15
N GLY A 723 -17.89 -22.84 37.91
CA GLY A 723 -18.34 -24.12 37.34
C GLY A 723 -18.35 -24.16 35.82
N TRP A 724 -18.96 -25.22 35.28
CA TRP A 724 -19.00 -25.50 33.84
C TRP A 724 -20.01 -24.63 33.09
N LYS A 725 -19.58 -24.08 31.96
CA LYS A 725 -20.43 -23.36 31.02
C LYS A 725 -20.02 -23.72 29.59
N ASN A 726 -21.00 -24.04 28.75
CA ASN A 726 -20.74 -24.20 27.31
C ASN A 726 -20.55 -22.82 26.68
N VAL A 727 -19.35 -22.55 26.16
CA VAL A 727 -19.02 -21.31 25.45
C VAL A 727 -18.91 -21.57 23.96
N LYS A 728 -19.39 -20.62 23.13
CA LYS A 728 -19.38 -20.72 21.68
C LYS A 728 -18.57 -19.58 21.07
N VAL A 729 -17.62 -19.92 20.20
CA VAL A 729 -16.80 -18.96 19.45
C VAL A 729 -17.10 -19.04 17.95
N ASN A 730 -17.30 -17.88 17.32
CA ASN A 730 -17.51 -17.79 15.88
C ASN A 730 -16.16 -17.81 15.14
N LEU A 731 -15.91 -18.86 14.36
CA LEU A 731 -14.69 -19.02 13.57
C LEU A 731 -14.80 -18.31 12.22
N SER A 732 -16.02 -18.23 11.66
CA SER A 732 -16.26 -17.63 10.34
C SER A 732 -15.97 -16.13 10.29
N SER A 733 -16.13 -15.42 11.40
CA SER A 733 -15.84 -13.98 11.51
C SER A 733 -14.35 -13.65 11.63
N ALA A 734 -13.47 -14.64 11.77
CA ALA A 734 -12.04 -14.43 12.02
C ALA A 734 -11.19 -14.20 10.76
N GLY A 735 -11.76 -14.41 9.56
CA GLY A 735 -11.03 -14.23 8.30
C GLY A 735 -9.85 -15.21 8.11
N MET A 736 -9.92 -16.39 8.73
CA MET A 736 -8.90 -17.43 8.64
C MET A 736 -8.97 -18.18 7.30
N LYS A 737 -7.80 -18.53 6.74
CA LYS A 737 -7.72 -19.48 5.62
C LYS A 737 -7.61 -20.92 6.13
N PHE A 738 -8.52 -21.78 5.68
CA PHE A 738 -8.55 -23.19 6.05
C PHE A 738 -7.70 -24.08 5.13
N PRO A 739 -7.23 -25.27 5.58
CA PRO A 739 -7.40 -25.83 6.93
C PRO A 739 -6.60 -25.04 7.98
N VAL A 740 -7.10 -25.01 9.21
CA VAL A 740 -6.46 -24.31 10.34
C VAL A 740 -5.93 -25.32 11.36
N LYS A 741 -5.03 -24.89 12.23
CA LYS A 741 -4.62 -25.65 13.43
C LYS A 741 -5.03 -24.92 14.69
N LEU A 742 -5.66 -25.60 15.64
CA LEU A 742 -5.74 -25.09 17.01
C LEU A 742 -4.39 -25.33 17.68
N LYS A 743 -3.62 -24.27 17.90
CA LYS A 743 -2.27 -24.36 18.47
C LYS A 743 -2.29 -24.41 19.99
N ARG A 744 -3.06 -23.52 20.63
CA ARG A 744 -3.15 -23.45 22.09
C ARG A 744 -4.42 -22.77 22.57
N VAL A 745 -4.91 -23.21 23.74
CA VAL A 745 -5.90 -22.49 24.55
C VAL A 745 -5.19 -22.01 25.81
N TYR A 746 -5.51 -20.80 26.27
CA TYR A 746 -4.76 -20.18 27.35
C TYR A 746 -5.59 -19.24 28.20
N VAL A 747 -5.25 -19.19 29.48
CA VAL A 747 -5.71 -18.16 30.42
C VAL A 747 -4.74 -17.00 30.31
N VAL A 748 -5.24 -15.77 30.22
CA VAL A 748 -4.43 -14.55 30.17
C VAL A 748 -5.00 -13.47 31.09
N THR A 749 -4.09 -12.77 31.76
CA THR A 749 -4.37 -11.52 32.45
C THR A 749 -3.56 -10.42 31.77
N ILE A 750 -4.25 -9.39 31.29
CA ILE A 750 -3.63 -8.21 30.69
C ILE A 750 -3.19 -7.24 31.80
N ALA A 751 -2.18 -6.42 31.52
CA ALA A 751 -1.60 -5.51 32.52
C ALA A 751 -2.62 -4.55 33.16
N GLU A 752 -3.66 -4.15 32.41
CA GLU A 752 -4.72 -3.26 32.88
C GLU A 752 -5.78 -4.02 33.69
N GLY A 753 -6.08 -3.52 34.90
CA GLY A 753 -7.03 -4.14 35.84
C GLY A 753 -6.59 -5.51 36.36
N GLN A 754 -5.29 -5.77 36.38
CA GLN A 754 -4.72 -7.06 36.79
C GLN A 754 -4.86 -7.34 38.29
N ASP A 755 -4.86 -6.28 39.10
CA ASP A 755 -5.08 -6.29 40.55
C ASP A 755 -6.49 -6.69 40.97
N GLU A 756 -7.47 -6.56 40.08
CA GLU A 756 -8.86 -6.99 40.28
C GLU A 756 -9.07 -8.50 40.00
N ARG A 757 -8.08 -9.20 39.45
CA ARG A 757 -8.21 -10.59 38.99
C ARG A 757 -7.48 -11.55 39.92
N ILE A 758 -8.02 -12.76 40.05
CA ILE A 758 -7.37 -13.79 40.86
C ILE A 758 -6.06 -14.20 40.17
N ALA A 759 -4.94 -14.09 40.91
CA ALA A 759 -3.60 -14.30 40.36
C ALA A 759 -3.24 -15.78 40.16
N ALA A 760 -3.87 -16.71 40.89
CA ALA A 760 -3.60 -18.14 40.76
C ALA A 760 -4.88 -18.96 40.85
N GLY A 761 -5.02 -19.94 39.97
CA GLY A 761 -6.22 -20.76 39.87
C GLY A 761 -6.12 -21.83 38.80
N SER A 762 -7.27 -22.40 38.44
CA SER A 762 -7.35 -23.48 37.47
C SER A 762 -8.63 -23.34 36.64
N ILE A 763 -8.52 -23.52 35.33
CA ILE A 763 -9.69 -23.70 34.46
C ILE A 763 -9.74 -25.13 33.94
N GLY A 764 -10.90 -25.55 33.48
CA GLY A 764 -11.12 -26.84 32.83
C GLY A 764 -11.68 -26.68 31.42
N LEU A 765 -11.23 -27.53 30.49
CA LEU A 765 -11.72 -27.59 29.12
C LEU A 765 -12.22 -29.00 28.84
N ASP A 766 -13.39 -29.11 28.22
CA ASP A 766 -13.93 -30.39 27.77
C ASP A 766 -14.88 -30.22 26.57
N ASN A 767 -15.22 -31.33 25.90
CA ASN A 767 -16.22 -31.46 24.84
C ASN A 767 -16.12 -30.37 23.76
N MET A 768 -14.90 -30.15 23.25
CA MET A 768 -14.66 -29.24 22.15
C MET A 768 -15.32 -29.79 20.88
N LYS A 769 -16.34 -29.11 20.37
CA LYS A 769 -17.09 -29.50 19.16
C LYS A 769 -16.98 -28.42 18.11
N LEU A 770 -16.85 -28.85 16.86
CA LEU A 770 -16.80 -27.99 15.69
C LEU A 770 -18.11 -28.09 14.94
N GLN A 771 -18.71 -26.94 14.64
CA GLN A 771 -19.88 -26.83 13.81
C GLN A 771 -19.44 -26.49 12.39
N TYR A 772 -19.80 -27.33 11.43
CA TYR A 772 -19.47 -27.15 10.02
C TYR A 772 -20.62 -26.49 9.27
N PRO A 773 -20.31 -25.73 8.21
CA PRO A 773 -21.33 -25.31 7.28
C PRO A 773 -22.03 -26.57 6.74
N PRO A 774 -23.35 -26.50 6.51
CA PRO A 774 -24.10 -27.60 5.90
C PRO A 774 -23.40 -28.04 4.61
N SER A 775 -23.05 -29.32 4.50
CA SER A 775 -22.47 -29.85 3.28
C SER A 775 -23.56 -29.96 2.22
N VAL A 776 -23.30 -29.43 1.02
CA VAL A 776 -24.23 -29.61 -0.10
C VAL A 776 -23.99 -30.99 -0.69
N ALA A 777 -24.81 -31.95 -0.28
CA ALA A 777 -24.81 -33.27 -0.92
C ALA A 777 -25.10 -33.08 -2.42
N VAL A 778 -24.11 -33.36 -3.25
CA VAL A 778 -24.32 -33.43 -4.70
C VAL A 778 -24.99 -34.77 -4.97
N ALA A 779 -26.18 -34.76 -5.59
CA ALA A 779 -26.84 -35.98 -6.02
C ALA A 779 -25.85 -36.87 -6.78
N GLN A 780 -25.86 -38.17 -6.49
CA GLN A 780 -24.97 -39.14 -7.15
C GLN A 780 -25.06 -38.95 -8.66
N PRO A 781 -23.92 -38.84 -9.38
CA PRO A 781 -23.96 -38.56 -10.79
C PRO A 781 -24.68 -39.69 -11.51
N ALA A 782 -25.74 -39.33 -12.26
CA ALA A 782 -26.39 -40.27 -13.13
C ALA A 782 -25.50 -40.52 -14.35
N LYS A 783 -25.39 -41.77 -14.78
CA LYS A 783 -24.70 -42.11 -16.01
C LYS A 783 -25.59 -41.74 -17.19
N ILE A 784 -25.22 -40.67 -17.90
CA ILE A 784 -25.92 -40.24 -19.10
C ILE A 784 -25.21 -40.82 -20.32
N VAL A 785 -25.97 -41.45 -21.22
CA VAL A 785 -25.48 -41.89 -22.52
C VAL A 785 -26.32 -41.25 -23.63
N MET A 786 -25.67 -40.61 -24.58
CA MET A 786 -26.30 -40.00 -25.76
C MET A 786 -25.53 -40.38 -27.03
N THR A 787 -26.17 -40.25 -28.19
CA THR A 787 -25.52 -40.43 -29.50
C THR A 787 -25.73 -39.18 -30.36
N VAL A 788 -24.67 -38.69 -31.00
CA VAL A 788 -24.74 -37.52 -31.89
C VAL A 788 -25.77 -37.77 -33.00
N GLY A 789 -26.67 -36.80 -33.22
CA GLY A 789 -27.74 -36.87 -34.22
C GLY A 789 -28.96 -37.71 -33.81
N ASN A 790 -28.93 -38.37 -32.64
CA ASN A 790 -30.03 -39.18 -32.14
C ASN A 790 -30.77 -38.45 -31.01
N PRO A 791 -32.11 -38.24 -31.11
CA PRO A 791 -32.91 -37.64 -30.04
C PRO A 791 -33.28 -38.65 -28.92
N SER A 792 -32.63 -39.81 -28.85
CA SER A 792 -32.77 -40.78 -27.76
C SER A 792 -31.51 -40.80 -26.89
N ALA A 793 -31.70 -40.84 -25.58
CA ALA A 793 -30.64 -40.91 -24.56
C ALA A 793 -30.99 -41.96 -23.51
N SER A 794 -30.03 -42.36 -22.67
CA SER A 794 -30.33 -43.11 -21.45
C SER A 794 -29.70 -42.47 -20.22
N VAL A 795 -30.43 -42.56 -19.10
CA VAL A 795 -29.99 -42.11 -17.78
C VAL A 795 -30.05 -43.32 -16.86
N ASN A 796 -28.91 -43.76 -16.35
CA ASN A 796 -28.79 -45.00 -15.55
C ASN A 796 -29.42 -46.22 -16.25
N GLY A 797 -29.30 -46.29 -17.58
CA GLY A 797 -29.86 -47.38 -18.40
C GLY A 797 -31.33 -47.21 -18.81
N LYS A 798 -32.08 -46.25 -18.23
CA LYS A 798 -33.46 -45.95 -18.63
C LYS A 798 -33.49 -45.03 -19.85
N ALA A 799 -34.15 -45.44 -20.93
CA ALA A 799 -34.29 -44.65 -22.15
C ALA A 799 -35.18 -43.41 -21.94
N LEU A 800 -34.77 -42.28 -22.51
CA LEU A 800 -35.45 -40.98 -22.47
C LEU A 800 -35.35 -40.29 -23.83
N LYS A 801 -36.39 -39.53 -24.20
CA LYS A 801 -36.40 -38.72 -25.42
C LYS A 801 -35.84 -37.32 -25.12
N LEU A 802 -35.00 -36.82 -26.02
CA LEU A 802 -34.45 -35.48 -26.00
C LEU A 802 -35.30 -34.52 -26.85
N ASP A 803 -35.45 -33.30 -26.38
CA ASP A 803 -36.05 -32.20 -27.15
C ASP A 803 -35.21 -31.80 -28.37
N SER A 804 -33.91 -32.03 -28.32
CA SER A 804 -32.98 -31.81 -29.43
C SER A 804 -31.87 -32.86 -29.38
N ALA A 805 -31.48 -33.39 -30.52
CA ALA A 805 -30.35 -34.30 -30.60
C ALA A 805 -29.03 -33.57 -30.26
N PRO A 806 -28.05 -34.24 -29.63
CA PRO A 806 -26.68 -33.73 -29.56
C PRO A 806 -26.10 -33.58 -30.96
N LEU A 807 -25.19 -32.63 -31.15
CA LEU A 807 -24.57 -32.39 -32.45
C LEU A 807 -23.08 -32.09 -32.31
N VAL A 808 -22.35 -32.28 -33.41
CA VAL A 808 -20.97 -31.83 -33.53
C VAL A 808 -20.95 -30.61 -34.46
N LEU A 809 -20.36 -29.52 -33.98
CA LEU A 809 -20.16 -28.28 -34.74
C LEU A 809 -18.69 -27.88 -34.60
N ASN A 810 -17.98 -27.78 -35.71
CA ASN A 810 -16.55 -27.42 -35.76
C ASN A 810 -15.69 -28.25 -34.79
N GLY A 811 -15.87 -29.57 -34.80
CA GLY A 811 -15.14 -30.49 -33.91
C GLY A 811 -15.58 -30.47 -32.44
N THR A 812 -16.56 -29.64 -32.06
CA THR A 812 -17.07 -29.55 -30.70
C THR A 812 -18.43 -30.23 -30.56
N THR A 813 -18.57 -31.09 -29.55
CA THR A 813 -19.85 -31.73 -29.22
C THR A 813 -20.72 -30.83 -28.34
N TYR A 814 -21.93 -30.55 -28.80
CA TYR A 814 -22.95 -29.76 -28.13
C TYR A 814 -24.10 -30.64 -27.65
N VAL A 815 -24.55 -30.42 -26.42
CA VAL A 815 -25.63 -31.18 -25.78
C VAL A 815 -26.73 -30.25 -25.25
N PRO A 816 -28.00 -30.68 -25.19
CA PRO A 816 -29.08 -29.89 -24.60
C PRO A 816 -28.87 -29.67 -23.11
N VAL A 817 -28.67 -28.41 -22.69
CA VAL A 817 -28.33 -28.08 -21.30
C VAL A 817 -29.41 -28.51 -20.31
N ARG A 818 -30.68 -28.36 -20.67
CA ARG A 818 -31.82 -28.74 -19.80
C ARG A 818 -31.78 -30.21 -19.46
N PHE A 819 -31.70 -31.08 -20.47
CA PHE A 819 -31.65 -32.52 -20.26
C PHE A 819 -30.47 -32.94 -19.39
N VAL A 820 -29.27 -32.43 -19.68
CA VAL A 820 -28.07 -32.79 -18.90
C VAL A 820 -28.18 -32.23 -17.47
N SER A 821 -28.68 -31.01 -17.29
CA SER A 821 -28.85 -30.42 -15.95
C SER A 821 -29.84 -31.23 -15.11
N ASP A 822 -31.02 -31.55 -15.67
CA ASP A 822 -32.07 -32.30 -14.98
C ASP A 822 -31.58 -33.70 -14.60
N ALA A 823 -30.93 -34.41 -15.53
CA ALA A 823 -30.38 -35.75 -15.29
C ALA A 823 -29.24 -35.78 -14.26
N MET A 824 -28.45 -34.70 -14.15
CA MET A 824 -27.36 -34.58 -13.17
C MET A 824 -27.78 -33.92 -11.85
N GLY A 825 -29.08 -33.73 -11.61
CA GLY A 825 -29.62 -33.13 -10.40
C GLY A 825 -29.22 -31.66 -10.21
N SER A 826 -28.93 -30.96 -11.29
CA SER A 826 -28.61 -29.53 -11.29
C SER A 826 -29.87 -28.71 -11.50
N LYS A 827 -29.95 -27.55 -10.85
CA LYS A 827 -31.03 -26.59 -11.10
C LYS A 827 -30.63 -25.66 -12.24
N LEU A 828 -31.46 -25.62 -13.29
CA LEU A 828 -31.29 -24.72 -14.42
C LEU A 828 -32.22 -23.52 -14.31
N LEU A 829 -31.67 -22.32 -14.47
CA LEU A 829 -32.40 -21.06 -14.61
C LEU A 829 -32.08 -20.47 -15.99
N PHE A 830 -33.09 -19.87 -16.63
CA PHE A 830 -32.93 -19.20 -17.91
C PHE A 830 -33.55 -17.81 -17.85
N ASN A 831 -32.77 -16.79 -18.22
CA ASN A 831 -33.26 -15.42 -18.38
C ASN A 831 -33.29 -15.07 -19.87
N GLY A 832 -34.50 -15.04 -20.45
CA GLY A 832 -34.69 -14.76 -21.87
C GLY A 832 -34.34 -13.32 -22.27
N SER A 833 -34.44 -12.36 -21.36
CA SER A 833 -34.13 -10.95 -21.64
C SER A 833 -32.63 -10.69 -21.83
N THR A 834 -31.80 -11.46 -21.12
CA THR A 834 -30.33 -11.35 -21.17
C THR A 834 -29.68 -12.53 -21.91
N SER A 835 -30.48 -13.50 -22.37
CA SER A 835 -29.99 -14.77 -22.94
C SER A 835 -28.99 -15.49 -22.02
N GLN A 836 -29.21 -15.39 -20.70
CA GLN A 836 -28.37 -16.00 -19.69
C GLN A 836 -28.90 -17.37 -19.27
N VAL A 837 -27.98 -18.29 -19.07
CA VAL A 837 -28.23 -19.66 -18.62
C VAL A 837 -27.42 -19.85 -17.34
N THR A 838 -28.12 -20.06 -16.22
CA THR A 838 -27.50 -20.25 -14.91
C THR A 838 -27.73 -21.69 -14.44
N VAL A 839 -26.65 -22.36 -14.08
CA VAL A 839 -26.66 -23.77 -13.64
C VAL A 839 -26.17 -23.81 -12.20
N LEU A 840 -26.99 -24.36 -11.30
CA LEU A 840 -26.69 -24.49 -9.88
C LEU A 840 -26.55 -25.97 -9.53
N ARG A 841 -25.41 -26.36 -8.95
CA ARG A 841 -25.15 -27.74 -8.54
C ARG A 841 -24.19 -27.76 -7.37
N GLY A 842 -24.60 -28.31 -6.22
CA GLY A 842 -23.73 -28.32 -5.04
C GLY A 842 -23.37 -26.90 -4.62
N ASN A 843 -22.08 -26.60 -4.51
CA ASN A 843 -21.54 -25.24 -4.28
C ASN A 843 -21.12 -24.52 -5.58
N LYS A 844 -21.63 -24.96 -6.74
CA LYS A 844 -21.26 -24.39 -8.05
C LYS A 844 -22.42 -23.61 -8.64
N LEU A 845 -22.16 -22.35 -8.95
CA LEU A 845 -22.91 -21.53 -9.90
C LEU A 845 -22.07 -21.42 -11.16
N MET A 846 -22.63 -21.78 -12.30
CA MET A 846 -22.10 -21.46 -13.62
C MET A 846 -23.13 -20.65 -14.38
N GLU A 847 -22.78 -19.43 -14.75
CA GLU A 847 -23.59 -18.61 -15.62
C GLU A 847 -22.89 -18.37 -16.95
N MET A 848 -23.62 -18.58 -18.04
CA MET A 848 -23.15 -18.36 -19.40
C MET A 848 -24.16 -17.50 -20.15
N THR A 849 -23.66 -16.68 -21.07
CA THR A 849 -24.50 -15.92 -22.00
C THR A 849 -24.43 -16.55 -23.38
N ILE A 850 -25.57 -16.77 -24.01
CA ILE A 850 -25.63 -17.40 -25.34
C ILE A 850 -24.86 -16.54 -26.36
N GLY A 851 -24.01 -17.18 -27.15
CA GLY A 851 -23.14 -16.52 -28.14
C GLY A 851 -21.92 -15.81 -27.55
N LYS A 852 -21.69 -15.86 -26.22
CA LYS A 852 -20.50 -15.28 -25.56
C LYS A 852 -19.56 -16.38 -25.07
N LYS A 853 -18.26 -16.12 -25.19
CA LYS A 853 -17.15 -16.97 -24.73
C LYS A 853 -16.89 -16.85 -23.22
N ASP A 854 -17.28 -15.73 -22.63
CA ASP A 854 -17.14 -15.50 -21.20
C ASP A 854 -18.23 -16.22 -20.42
N LEU A 855 -17.84 -16.77 -19.27
CA LEU A 855 -18.72 -17.40 -18.29
C LEU A 855 -18.31 -16.96 -16.89
N ILE A 856 -19.25 -17.05 -15.95
CA ILE A 856 -19.02 -16.72 -14.54
C ILE A 856 -19.16 -18.01 -13.74
N LEU A 857 -18.08 -18.42 -13.07
CA LEU A 857 -18.05 -19.60 -12.22
C LEU A 857 -17.83 -19.16 -10.78
N ASN A 858 -18.82 -19.38 -9.91
CA ASN A 858 -18.80 -18.96 -8.50
C ASN A 858 -18.40 -17.47 -8.33
N GLY A 859 -18.95 -16.62 -9.21
CA GLY A 859 -18.66 -15.20 -9.21
C GLY A 859 -17.29 -14.82 -9.73
N VAL A 860 -16.56 -15.72 -10.38
CA VAL A 860 -15.28 -15.41 -11.03
C VAL A 860 -15.43 -15.48 -12.55
N LEU A 861 -14.99 -14.42 -13.24
CA LEU A 861 -14.99 -14.36 -14.69
C LEU A 861 -13.97 -15.36 -15.27
N GLN A 862 -14.40 -16.16 -16.23
CA GLN A 862 -13.55 -17.06 -16.99
C GLN A 862 -13.89 -16.93 -18.48
N THR A 863 -12.87 -16.97 -19.33
CA THR A 863 -13.04 -16.99 -20.79
C THR A 863 -12.82 -18.42 -21.31
N SER A 864 -13.73 -18.86 -22.18
CA SER A 864 -13.68 -20.15 -22.88
C SER A 864 -13.43 -19.94 -24.38
N GLU A 865 -12.93 -20.95 -25.08
CA GLU A 865 -12.83 -20.90 -26.55
C GLU A 865 -14.17 -21.10 -27.26
N LEU A 866 -15.18 -21.59 -26.55
CA LEU A 866 -16.45 -22.03 -27.09
C LEU A 866 -17.60 -21.37 -26.32
N ALA A 867 -18.67 -21.03 -27.04
CA ALA A 867 -19.86 -20.36 -26.51
C ALA A 867 -21.11 -21.26 -26.59
N PRO A 868 -22.09 -21.12 -25.68
CA PRO A 868 -23.41 -21.72 -25.85
C PRO A 868 -24.11 -21.22 -27.11
N ILE A 869 -24.93 -22.06 -27.73
CA ILE A 869 -25.68 -21.75 -28.95
C ILE A 869 -27.17 -22.06 -28.76
N ILE A 870 -28.01 -21.47 -29.62
CA ILE A 870 -29.41 -21.87 -29.79
C ILE A 870 -29.54 -22.62 -31.10
N ARG A 871 -30.23 -23.76 -31.09
CA ARG A 871 -30.66 -24.48 -32.28
C ARG A 871 -32.02 -25.10 -32.04
N ASN A 872 -32.95 -24.93 -32.98
CA ASN A 872 -34.33 -25.42 -32.87
C ASN A 872 -34.99 -25.03 -31.54
N ASP A 873 -34.87 -23.75 -31.15
CA ASP A 873 -35.39 -23.22 -29.88
C ASP A 873 -34.90 -23.96 -28.63
N ARG A 874 -33.71 -24.58 -28.71
CA ARG A 874 -33.05 -25.25 -27.59
C ARG A 874 -31.63 -24.74 -27.43
N THR A 875 -31.28 -24.42 -26.19
CA THR A 875 -29.92 -24.06 -25.81
C THR A 875 -29.05 -25.31 -25.77
N LEU A 876 -27.97 -25.28 -26.54
CA LEU A 876 -26.96 -26.32 -26.57
C LEU A 876 -25.63 -25.76 -26.07
N ILE A 877 -24.90 -26.55 -25.28
CA ILE A 877 -23.64 -26.13 -24.65
C ILE A 877 -22.53 -27.12 -24.97
N PRO A 878 -21.27 -26.67 -25.16
CA PRO A 878 -20.14 -27.58 -25.29
C PRO A 878 -20.05 -28.52 -24.09
N VAL A 879 -20.15 -29.82 -24.33
CA VAL A 879 -20.35 -30.82 -23.27
C VAL A 879 -19.22 -30.82 -22.24
N ARG A 880 -17.95 -30.69 -22.67
CA ARG A 880 -16.79 -30.66 -21.75
C ARG A 880 -16.77 -29.40 -20.90
N LEU A 881 -17.00 -28.24 -21.51
CA LEU A 881 -17.04 -26.95 -20.83
C LEU A 881 -18.05 -26.97 -19.68
N PHE A 882 -19.25 -27.47 -19.95
CA PHE A 882 -20.32 -27.60 -18.98
C PHE A 882 -20.00 -28.64 -17.90
N SER A 883 -19.70 -29.87 -18.32
CA SER A 883 -19.58 -31.01 -17.41
C SER A 883 -18.35 -30.94 -16.51
N GLU A 884 -17.16 -30.67 -17.06
CA GLU A 884 -15.91 -30.72 -16.30
C GLU A 884 -15.85 -29.61 -15.24
N LYS A 885 -16.30 -28.40 -15.59
CA LYS A 885 -16.39 -27.27 -14.65
C LYS A 885 -17.40 -27.55 -13.54
N LEU A 886 -18.44 -28.35 -13.78
CA LEU A 886 -19.39 -28.85 -12.77
C LEU A 886 -18.91 -30.10 -12.03
N GLY A 887 -17.70 -30.60 -12.31
CA GLY A 887 -17.08 -31.75 -11.64
C GLY A 887 -17.52 -33.11 -12.19
N LEU A 888 -17.93 -33.15 -13.46
CA LEU A 888 -18.38 -34.36 -14.16
C LEU A 888 -17.32 -34.81 -15.17
N LYS A 889 -17.26 -36.11 -15.43
CA LYS A 889 -16.40 -36.71 -16.45
C LYS A 889 -17.16 -36.85 -17.75
N VAL A 890 -16.49 -36.60 -18.87
CA VAL A 890 -17.08 -36.76 -20.21
C VAL A 890 -16.25 -37.74 -21.04
N GLY A 891 -16.91 -38.78 -21.53
CA GLY A 891 -16.39 -39.68 -22.55
C GLY A 891 -16.97 -39.38 -23.93
N TYR A 892 -16.16 -39.55 -24.98
CA TYR A 892 -16.63 -39.53 -26.36
C TYR A 892 -15.97 -40.67 -27.16
N ASP A 893 -16.78 -41.48 -27.84
CA ASP A 893 -16.32 -42.50 -28.78
C ASP A 893 -16.62 -42.03 -30.22
N GLY A 894 -15.55 -41.76 -30.96
CA GLY A 894 -15.65 -41.27 -32.34
C GLY A 894 -16.20 -42.28 -33.35
N LYS A 895 -16.08 -43.60 -33.08
CA LYS A 895 -16.59 -44.65 -33.99
C LYS A 895 -18.10 -44.78 -33.86
N THR A 896 -18.60 -44.81 -32.62
CA THR A 896 -20.03 -44.97 -32.31
C THR A 896 -20.76 -43.64 -32.16
N LYS A 897 -20.04 -42.51 -32.22
CA LYS A 897 -20.51 -41.15 -31.95
C LYS A 897 -21.24 -41.04 -30.59
N LYS A 898 -20.81 -41.85 -29.64
CA LYS A 898 -21.43 -42.00 -28.31
C LYS A 898 -20.79 -41.02 -27.34
N ILE A 899 -21.63 -40.37 -26.54
CA ILE A 899 -21.26 -39.41 -25.49
C ILE A 899 -21.66 -40.04 -24.16
N THR A 900 -20.74 -40.07 -23.19
CA THR A 900 -21.00 -40.52 -21.82
C THR A 900 -20.70 -39.38 -20.85
N ILE A 901 -21.57 -39.15 -19.86
CA ILE A 901 -21.34 -38.20 -18.77
C ILE A 901 -21.52 -38.95 -17.45
N ASP A 902 -20.50 -38.91 -16.59
CA ASP A 902 -20.40 -39.63 -15.30
C ASP A 902 -19.90 -38.72 -14.16
#